data_AF-A0A7R6W7K9-F1
#
_entry.id   AF-A0A7R6W7K9-F1
#
_cell.length_a   1.000
_cell.length_b   1.000
_cell.length_c   1.000
_cell.angle_alpha   90.00
_cell.angle_beta   90.00
_cell.angle_gamma   90.00
#
_symmetry.space_group_name_H-M   'P 1'
#
loop_
_entity.id
_entity.type
_entity.pdbx_description
1 polymer ?
#
loop_
_entity_poly.entity_id
_entity_poly.type
_entity_poly.pdbx_seq_one_letter_code
_entity_poly.pdbx_strand_id
1 'polypeptide(L)'
;MQKLLLLFILNHCMTNCWADATFSSENNTLNIPYLRYQDNFYTIDFSFLPPDKLQLSNAALQPTQLENNAIVPLYEDLSLHLSNLTYLDKQYAADLKFVGDNIFQIHNITEAPNALPGRKIFRTQHFSGSGICKQCHTDLQDEEGNDVSIVPAWEATMMANATRDPFWQAKVRSELNRTPSLQETINNTCSRCHAPMANEEARKQGDNIQTIFDQGLLNANNPYHNLAKEGVSCSLCHQISPNGNFGTEAGFSGNFAVETFPTSTERLIYGPYENVLTRPMQNFANFTPTYSKHISSSELCASCHDLSTPYTDENGNILSDGSDEFPEQMPYSEWLHSDYPQTKSCQQCHMQPANGVIIASQPDSLRTVRENFSQHGFLGSNKLMLSILQDYRKELGAPDADYSTSIANAQGLLASAAQLSISSANLQNNTLNFNLAINSTTGHKLPSGYPSRRIILHVTVRDADGNIAFESGKVNSDGSVVALDSDQDPTKFEPHYQLIDSPEKVQVYETIMHDHQGNITYTLLRAKSYLKDNRIPPNGYDKNTAPEKIQVKGLAKTDDNFIGGADLIEYKIDNLTADQYTIKAELIYQTLGYNFAQNLFTDQSTEVARFKQMFNASTLKLTTIKSITFDINKILRK
;
A
#
# COMPACT_ATOMS: atom_id res chain seq x y z
N MET A 1 6.71 -31.99 22.47
CA MET A 1 7.93 -32.79 22.72
C MET A 1 7.93 -34.04 21.83
N GLN A 2 8.45 -33.92 20.60
CA GLN A 2 8.84 -35.00 19.68
C GLN A 2 9.08 -34.32 18.32
N LYS A 3 10.25 -33.70 18.12
CA LYS A 3 10.77 -33.29 16.79
C LYS A 3 12.22 -32.77 16.77
N LEU A 4 12.96 -32.83 17.89
CA LEU A 4 14.32 -32.31 17.94
C LEU A 4 15.30 -33.23 18.70
N LEU A 5 15.30 -34.53 18.42
CA LEU A 5 16.34 -35.43 18.95
C LEU A 5 16.54 -36.67 18.06
N LEU A 6 17.35 -36.52 17.00
CA LEU A 6 18.24 -37.55 16.47
C LEU A 6 19.03 -36.92 15.31
N LEU A 7 20.32 -36.66 15.47
CA LEU A 7 21.26 -36.47 14.36
C LEU A 7 22.69 -36.73 14.84
N PHE A 8 23.24 -37.82 14.35
CA PHE A 8 24.68 -38.13 14.36
C PHE A 8 25.19 -37.97 12.91
N ILE A 9 26.36 -37.32 12.80
CA ILE A 9 27.37 -37.42 11.72
C ILE A 9 27.00 -36.88 10.31
N LEU A 10 27.51 -35.70 9.93
CA LEU A 10 28.66 -35.50 8.99
C LEU A 10 28.84 -34.02 8.59
N ASN A 11 30.09 -33.57 8.75
CA ASN A 11 30.86 -32.48 8.14
C ASN A 11 30.24 -31.35 7.28
N HIS A 12 30.61 -30.14 7.71
CA HIS A 12 31.20 -29.02 6.95
C HIS A 12 30.49 -28.57 5.67
N CYS A 13 29.87 -27.39 5.75
CA CYS A 13 30.00 -26.40 4.69
C CYS A 13 29.91 -24.98 5.28
N MET A 14 31.03 -24.27 5.31
CA MET A 14 31.04 -22.81 5.42
C MET A 14 30.83 -22.25 4.01
N THR A 15 29.69 -21.59 3.79
CA THR A 15 29.51 -20.64 2.70
C THR A 15 28.72 -19.46 3.22
N ASN A 16 29.23 -18.24 2.97
CA ASN A 16 28.61 -16.95 3.26
C ASN A 16 27.08 -17.00 3.12
N CYS A 17 26.38 -17.09 4.25
CA CYS A 17 24.93 -17.15 4.27
C CYS A 17 24.39 -15.73 4.35
N TRP A 18 23.56 -15.36 3.37
CA TRP A 18 22.90 -14.05 3.25
C TRP A 18 21.63 -13.98 4.10
N ALA A 19 21.67 -14.60 5.27
CA ALA A 19 20.54 -14.84 6.15
C ALA A 19 20.52 -13.85 7.31
N ASP A 20 19.32 -13.52 7.80
CA ASP A 20 19.09 -12.74 9.02
C ASP A 20 19.83 -13.32 10.22
N ALA A 21 19.85 -14.66 10.29
CA ALA A 21 20.58 -15.38 11.29
C ALA A 21 20.95 -16.79 10.83
N THR A 22 22.04 -17.31 11.38
CA THR A 22 22.47 -18.70 11.16
C THR A 22 22.61 -19.41 12.49
N PHE A 23 21.94 -20.55 12.65
CA PHE A 23 22.10 -21.40 13.83
C PHE A 23 23.12 -22.50 13.55
N SER A 24 24.20 -22.53 14.34
CA SER A 24 25.20 -23.60 14.32
C SER A 24 24.89 -24.62 15.42
N SER A 25 24.58 -25.86 15.03
CA SER A 25 24.43 -26.97 15.98
C SER A 25 25.75 -27.40 16.61
N GLU A 26 26.88 -27.18 15.94
CA GLU A 26 28.21 -27.55 16.45
C GLU A 26 28.56 -26.74 17.71
N ASN A 27 28.26 -25.44 17.67
CA ASN A 27 28.57 -24.51 18.76
C ASN A 27 27.34 -24.17 19.62
N ASN A 28 26.16 -24.64 19.23
CA ASN A 28 24.88 -24.30 19.85
C ASN A 28 24.64 -22.77 19.94
N THR A 29 25.05 -22.07 18.89
CA THR A 29 25.02 -20.61 18.79
C THR A 29 24.17 -20.13 17.63
N LEU A 30 23.38 -19.09 17.86
CA LEU A 30 22.70 -18.33 16.82
C LEU A 30 23.52 -17.07 16.54
N ASN A 31 24.01 -16.92 15.30
CA ASN A 31 24.70 -15.71 14.87
C ASN A 31 23.73 -14.83 14.05
N ILE A 32 23.62 -13.57 14.42
CA ILE A 32 22.94 -12.50 13.68
C ILE A 32 24.05 -11.59 13.14
N PRO A 33 24.38 -11.67 11.84
CA PRO A 33 25.50 -10.91 11.29
C PRO A 33 25.24 -9.40 11.34
N TYR A 34 23.98 -8.98 11.16
CA TYR A 34 23.59 -7.57 11.05
C TYR A 34 22.30 -7.29 11.82
N LEU A 35 22.42 -6.83 13.05
CA LEU A 35 21.34 -6.28 13.86
C LEU A 35 21.39 -4.75 13.82
N ARG A 36 20.28 -4.07 13.53
CA ARG A 36 20.17 -2.61 13.65
C ARG A 36 19.55 -2.21 14.99
N TYR A 37 20.26 -1.37 15.74
CA TYR A 37 19.77 -0.76 16.98
C TYR A 37 20.27 0.69 17.13
N GLN A 38 19.35 1.64 17.38
CA GLN A 38 19.68 3.07 17.57
C GLN A 38 20.66 3.60 16.51
N ASP A 39 20.33 3.36 15.24
CA ASP A 39 21.11 3.75 14.05
C ASP A 39 22.52 3.16 13.92
N ASN A 40 22.88 2.22 14.79
CA ASN A 40 24.11 1.46 14.73
C ASN A 40 23.86 0.02 14.28
N PHE A 41 24.85 -0.58 13.65
CA PHE A 41 24.81 -1.97 13.21
C PHE A 41 25.66 -2.82 14.16
N TYR A 42 25.17 -4.01 14.49
CA TYR A 42 25.84 -4.93 15.39
C TYR A 42 25.89 -6.33 14.77
N THR A 43 26.97 -7.05 15.02
CA THR A 43 26.97 -8.51 14.92
C THR A 43 26.69 -9.07 16.30
N ILE A 44 25.71 -9.96 16.41
CA ILE A 44 25.25 -10.52 17.67
C ILE A 44 25.36 -12.05 17.65
N ASP A 45 25.86 -12.62 18.75
CA ASP A 45 25.83 -14.07 18.98
C ASP A 45 24.97 -14.38 20.20
N PHE A 46 24.07 -15.36 20.06
CA PHE A 46 23.35 -15.96 21.16
C PHE A 46 23.82 -17.39 21.42
N SER A 47 23.86 -17.78 22.69
CA SER A 47 24.01 -19.16 23.13
C SER A 47 22.65 -19.78 23.41
N PHE A 48 22.36 -20.95 22.84
CA PHE A 48 21.07 -21.61 23.05
C PHE A 48 20.95 -22.26 24.43
N LEU A 49 19.87 -21.92 25.11
CA LEU A 49 19.47 -22.39 26.43
C LEU A 49 18.18 -23.23 26.27
N PRO A 50 18.27 -24.57 26.35
CA PRO A 50 17.10 -25.42 26.24
C PRO A 50 16.02 -25.10 27.29
N PRO A 51 14.73 -25.28 26.97
CA PRO A 51 14.21 -25.85 25.72
C PRO A 51 13.99 -24.84 24.59
N ASP A 52 13.89 -23.55 24.88
CA ASP A 52 13.38 -22.52 23.97
C ASP A 52 13.93 -21.12 24.28
N LYS A 53 15.11 -21.01 24.88
CA LYS A 53 15.72 -19.73 25.25
C LYS A 53 17.05 -19.52 24.54
N LEU A 54 17.43 -18.26 24.39
CA LEU A 54 18.69 -17.80 23.84
C LEU A 54 19.28 -16.79 24.81
N GLN A 55 20.55 -16.92 25.16
CA GLN A 55 21.26 -15.93 25.96
C GLN A 55 22.18 -15.12 25.07
N LEU A 56 22.04 -13.80 25.10
CA LEU A 56 22.95 -12.89 24.40
C LEU A 56 24.36 -13.09 24.96
N SER A 57 25.26 -13.60 24.12
CA SER A 57 26.64 -13.93 24.50
C SER A 57 27.66 -12.92 23.99
N ASN A 58 27.39 -12.25 22.87
CA ASN A 58 28.27 -11.24 22.29
C ASN A 58 27.47 -10.22 21.46
N ALA A 59 27.91 -8.97 21.45
CA ALA A 59 27.40 -7.92 20.59
C ALA A 59 28.56 -6.98 20.19
N ALA A 60 28.89 -6.94 18.91
CA ALA A 60 30.01 -6.17 18.37
C ALA A 60 29.51 -5.11 17.38
N LEU A 61 29.92 -3.85 17.57
CA LEU A 61 29.56 -2.74 16.68
C LEU A 61 30.24 -2.88 15.30
N GLN A 62 29.49 -2.61 14.23
CA GLN A 62 29.95 -2.63 12.84
C GLN A 62 30.13 -1.20 12.31
N PRO A 63 31.28 -0.89 11.68
CA PRO A 63 31.63 0.49 11.30
C PRO A 63 31.02 1.00 9.98
N THR A 64 30.29 0.16 9.22
CA THR A 64 29.75 0.53 7.89
C THR A 64 28.26 0.24 7.77
N GLN A 65 27.53 1.21 7.19
CA GLN A 65 26.17 1.03 6.71
C GLN A 65 26.19 0.01 5.55
N LEU A 66 25.41 -1.06 5.67
CA LEU A 66 25.30 -2.09 4.65
C LEU A 66 24.06 -1.87 3.81
N GLU A 67 24.21 -1.89 2.49
CA GLU A 67 23.10 -2.06 1.55
C GLU A 67 22.76 -3.55 1.51
N ASN A 68 21.86 -4.09 2.36
CA ASN A 68 21.35 -5.47 2.16
C ASN A 68 20.15 -5.89 3.03
N ASN A 69 19.41 -6.86 2.48
CA ASN A 69 18.13 -7.45 2.92
C ASN A 69 18.22 -8.40 4.14
N ALA A 70 19.31 -8.41 4.90
CA ALA A 70 19.55 -9.35 6.01
C ALA A 70 19.70 -8.64 7.38
N ILE A 71 19.18 -7.40 7.47
CA ILE A 71 19.28 -6.59 8.69
C ILE A 71 18.12 -6.96 9.62
N VAL A 72 18.45 -7.56 10.76
CA VAL A 72 17.49 -7.82 11.83
C VAL A 72 17.28 -6.53 12.64
N PRO A 73 16.07 -5.96 12.69
CA PRO A 73 15.80 -4.83 13.58
C PRO A 73 15.61 -5.32 15.03
N LEU A 74 16.12 -4.55 16.00
CA LEU A 74 15.68 -4.67 17.39
C LEU A 74 14.47 -3.76 17.63
N TYR A 75 13.35 -4.33 18.04
CA TYR A 75 12.11 -3.57 18.29
C TYR A 75 12.10 -2.90 19.68
N GLU A 76 11.13 -2.01 19.91
CA GLU A 76 11.01 -1.24 21.16
C GLU A 76 10.80 -2.09 22.42
N ASP A 77 10.18 -3.26 22.27
CA ASP A 77 10.00 -4.25 23.34
C ASP A 77 11.18 -5.23 23.47
N LEU A 78 12.31 -4.92 22.82
CA LEU A 78 13.49 -5.78 22.70
C LEU A 78 13.17 -7.14 22.07
N SER A 79 12.13 -7.23 21.24
CA SER A 79 11.91 -8.43 20.41
C SER A 79 12.74 -8.37 19.12
N LEU A 80 12.97 -9.54 18.54
CA LEU A 80 13.62 -9.75 17.26
C LEU A 80 12.73 -10.68 16.43
N HIS A 81 12.68 -10.47 15.12
CA HIS A 81 12.12 -11.46 14.21
C HIS A 81 13.21 -11.87 13.21
N LEU A 82 13.37 -13.16 13.04
CA LEU A 82 14.28 -13.75 12.07
C LEU A 82 13.41 -14.33 10.96
N SER A 83 13.47 -13.76 9.76
CA SER A 83 12.69 -14.22 8.59
C SER A 83 13.44 -15.29 7.81
N ASN A 84 14.78 -15.22 7.83
CA ASN A 84 15.71 -16.13 7.19
C ASN A 84 16.65 -16.75 8.24
N LEU A 85 16.12 -17.59 9.14
CA LEU A 85 16.93 -18.39 10.05
C LEU A 85 17.43 -19.64 9.32
N THR A 86 18.73 -19.71 9.04
CA THR A 86 19.31 -20.90 8.41
C THR A 86 19.68 -21.96 9.45
N TYR A 87 19.16 -23.17 9.30
CA TYR A 87 19.53 -24.33 10.10
C TYR A 87 19.57 -25.61 9.24
N LEU A 88 20.72 -26.30 9.20
CA LEU A 88 20.94 -27.53 8.43
C LEU A 88 20.39 -27.44 6.99
N ASP A 89 20.76 -26.39 6.28
CA ASP A 89 20.34 -26.08 4.90
C ASP A 89 18.84 -25.82 4.68
N LYS A 90 18.08 -25.63 5.77
CA LYS A 90 16.67 -25.21 5.72
C LYS A 90 16.51 -23.79 6.26
N GLN A 91 15.51 -23.10 5.76
CA GLN A 91 15.14 -21.77 6.23
C GLN A 91 13.98 -21.88 7.21
N TYR A 92 14.05 -21.09 8.28
CA TYR A 92 13.04 -20.98 9.31
C TYR A 92 12.73 -19.50 9.56
N ALA A 93 11.54 -19.23 10.08
CA ALA A 93 11.21 -17.96 10.70
C ALA A 93 11.06 -18.20 12.21
N ALA A 94 11.51 -17.25 13.04
CA ALA A 94 11.38 -17.33 14.49
C ALA A 94 11.30 -15.95 15.13
N ASP A 95 10.47 -15.82 16.17
CA ASP A 95 10.41 -14.64 17.03
C ASP A 95 11.28 -14.85 18.26
N LEU A 96 12.08 -13.87 18.64
CA LEU A 96 12.82 -13.86 19.89
C LEU A 96 12.30 -12.73 20.76
N LYS A 97 11.75 -13.06 21.93
CA LYS A 97 11.24 -12.06 22.87
C LYS A 97 12.17 -11.92 24.06
N PHE A 98 12.63 -10.72 24.37
CA PHE A 98 13.40 -10.49 25.59
C PHE A 98 12.58 -10.81 26.85
N VAL A 99 13.16 -11.59 27.76
CA VAL A 99 12.51 -12.03 29.02
C VAL A 99 13.33 -11.68 30.27
N GLY A 100 14.35 -10.83 30.13
CA GLY A 100 15.24 -10.41 31.23
C GLY A 100 16.57 -11.15 31.23
N ASP A 101 17.55 -10.64 31.99
CA ASP A 101 18.88 -11.26 32.20
C ASP A 101 19.65 -11.63 30.92
N ASN A 102 19.54 -10.80 29.87
CA ASN A 102 20.12 -11.08 28.55
C ASN A 102 19.54 -12.34 27.87
N ILE A 103 18.36 -12.81 28.32
CA ILE A 103 17.68 -13.99 27.79
C ILE A 103 16.53 -13.56 26.88
N PHE A 104 16.41 -14.26 25.77
CA PHE A 104 15.34 -14.18 24.80
C PHE A 104 14.63 -15.53 24.73
N GLN A 105 13.30 -15.53 24.69
CA GLN A 105 12.51 -16.72 24.47
C GLN A 105 12.15 -16.85 22.99
N ILE A 106 12.39 -18.03 22.44
CA ILE A 106 12.06 -18.38 21.06
C ILE A 106 10.57 -18.71 20.98
N HIS A 107 9.86 -18.01 20.10
CA HIS A 107 8.48 -18.26 19.74
C HIS A 107 8.34 -18.50 18.24
N ASN A 108 7.23 -19.14 17.85
CA ASN A 108 6.77 -19.23 16.46
C ASN A 108 7.80 -19.78 15.45
N ILE A 109 8.67 -20.70 15.86
CA ILE A 109 9.62 -21.33 14.94
C ILE A 109 8.87 -22.15 13.89
N THR A 110 8.95 -21.71 12.63
CA THR A 110 8.26 -22.32 11.48
C THR A 110 9.24 -22.41 10.31
N GLU A 111 9.10 -23.40 9.44
CA GLU A 111 9.90 -23.44 8.20
C GLU A 111 9.51 -22.21 7.36
N ALA A 112 10.48 -21.37 6.99
CA ALA A 112 10.21 -20.15 6.27
C ALA A 112 9.94 -20.50 4.80
N PRO A 113 8.72 -20.25 4.29
CA PRO A 113 8.47 -20.40 2.87
C PRO A 113 9.12 -19.21 2.15
N ASN A 114 10.26 -19.44 1.50
CA ASN A 114 10.75 -18.50 0.50
C ASN A 114 9.67 -18.35 -0.58
N ALA A 115 9.21 -17.12 -0.83
CA ALA A 115 8.26 -16.89 -1.90
C ALA A 115 8.95 -17.05 -3.25
N LEU A 116 8.46 -17.96 -4.09
CA LEU A 116 8.95 -18.07 -5.46
C LEU A 116 8.41 -16.90 -6.30
N PRO A 117 9.22 -16.31 -7.20
CA PRO A 117 8.81 -15.15 -7.99
C PRO A 117 7.77 -15.47 -9.08
N GLY A 118 7.44 -16.75 -9.30
CA GLY A 118 6.65 -17.21 -10.45
C GLY A 118 7.44 -17.15 -11.76
N ARG A 119 7.00 -17.91 -12.77
CA ARG A 119 7.53 -17.81 -14.14
C ARG A 119 6.84 -16.64 -14.84
N LYS A 120 7.61 -15.88 -15.63
CA LYS A 120 7.10 -14.74 -16.42
C LYS A 120 6.75 -15.10 -17.87
N ILE A 121 7.33 -16.17 -18.40
CA ILE A 121 7.07 -16.67 -19.75
C ILE A 121 6.20 -17.93 -19.64
N PHE A 122 4.90 -17.76 -19.86
CA PHE A 122 3.93 -18.84 -19.90
C PHE A 122 2.69 -18.40 -20.69
N ARG A 123 1.88 -19.37 -21.12
CA ARG A 123 0.56 -19.14 -21.72
C ARG A 123 -0.45 -20.07 -21.05
N THR A 124 -1.64 -19.56 -20.82
CA THR A 124 -2.83 -20.35 -20.51
C THR A 124 -3.82 -20.24 -21.66
N GLN A 125 -5.03 -20.78 -21.48
CA GLN A 125 -6.07 -20.66 -22.50
C GLN A 125 -6.42 -19.19 -22.74
N HIS A 126 -6.54 -18.38 -21.69
CA HIS A 126 -7.01 -17.00 -21.81
C HIS A 126 -5.89 -15.96 -21.67
N PHE A 127 -4.81 -16.26 -20.94
CA PHE A 127 -3.80 -15.26 -20.58
C PHE A 127 -2.38 -15.64 -21.03
N SER A 128 -1.49 -14.65 -20.96
CA SER A 128 -0.06 -14.79 -21.21
C SER A 128 0.71 -13.98 -20.14
N GLY A 129 1.83 -14.52 -19.68
CA GLY A 129 2.71 -13.81 -18.74
C GLY A 129 3.44 -12.63 -19.39
N SER A 130 3.78 -11.61 -18.59
CA SER A 130 4.43 -10.37 -19.05
C SER A 130 5.77 -10.60 -19.76
N GLY A 131 6.47 -11.70 -19.48
CA GLY A 131 7.73 -12.06 -20.14
C GLY A 131 7.59 -12.30 -21.65
N ILE A 132 6.39 -12.60 -22.14
CA ILE A 132 6.10 -12.65 -23.59
C ILE A 132 6.04 -11.24 -24.16
N CYS A 133 5.36 -10.32 -23.48
CA CYS A 133 5.23 -8.92 -23.86
C CYS A 133 6.59 -8.19 -23.81
N LYS A 134 7.43 -8.52 -22.82
CA LYS A 134 8.76 -7.93 -22.60
C LYS A 134 9.69 -8.06 -23.79
N GLN A 135 9.51 -9.08 -24.63
CA GLN A 135 10.36 -9.30 -25.81
C GLN A 135 10.26 -8.18 -26.86
N CYS A 136 9.16 -7.42 -26.86
CA CYS A 136 8.97 -6.31 -27.79
C CYS A 136 8.69 -4.98 -27.08
N HIS A 137 8.21 -4.99 -25.84
CA HIS A 137 7.79 -3.77 -25.12
C HIS A 137 8.81 -3.35 -24.04
N THR A 138 10.09 -3.44 -24.41
CA THR A 138 11.26 -3.00 -23.65
C THR A 138 12.20 -2.24 -24.59
N ASP A 139 13.16 -1.51 -24.03
CA ASP A 139 14.11 -0.66 -24.76
C ASP A 139 13.41 0.41 -25.61
N LEU A 140 12.33 0.98 -25.04
CA LEU A 140 11.55 2.03 -25.67
C LEU A 140 12.01 3.40 -25.17
N GLN A 141 12.09 4.38 -26.07
CA GLN A 141 12.44 5.74 -25.73
C GLN A 141 11.42 6.73 -26.29
N ASP A 142 11.26 7.86 -25.60
CA ASP A 142 10.55 9.03 -26.11
C ASP A 142 11.47 9.91 -27.00
N GLU A 143 10.93 11.01 -27.52
CA GLU A 143 11.70 11.93 -28.38
C GLU A 143 12.86 12.62 -27.65
N GLU A 144 12.81 12.71 -26.33
CA GLU A 144 13.88 13.24 -25.47
C GLU A 144 14.93 12.19 -25.08
N GLY A 145 14.70 10.92 -25.39
CA GLY A 145 15.59 9.80 -25.08
C GLY A 145 15.42 9.21 -23.68
N ASN A 146 14.35 9.55 -22.96
CA ASN A 146 14.02 8.91 -21.68
C ASN A 146 13.49 7.50 -21.93
N ASP A 147 13.79 6.58 -21.00
CA ASP A 147 13.25 5.22 -21.04
C ASP A 147 11.74 5.23 -20.71
N VAL A 148 10.93 4.73 -21.65
CA VAL A 148 9.48 4.56 -21.53
C VAL A 148 9.06 3.09 -21.71
N SER A 149 9.98 2.17 -21.43
CA SER A 149 9.76 0.72 -21.52
C SER A 149 8.60 0.26 -20.64
N ILE A 150 7.64 -0.45 -21.24
CA ILE A 150 6.37 -0.81 -20.59
C ILE A 150 6.60 -1.80 -19.44
N VAL A 151 7.26 -2.92 -19.73
CA VAL A 151 7.36 -4.03 -18.76
C VAL A 151 8.24 -3.65 -17.56
N PRO A 152 9.46 -3.09 -17.75
CA PRO A 152 10.27 -2.63 -16.62
C PRO A 152 9.55 -1.61 -15.72
N ALA A 153 8.85 -0.64 -16.31
CA ALA A 153 8.07 0.34 -15.55
C ALA A 153 6.95 -0.32 -14.74
N TRP A 154 6.20 -1.25 -15.36
CA TRP A 154 5.11 -1.98 -14.70
C TRP A 154 5.60 -2.91 -13.57
N GLU A 155 6.72 -3.63 -13.76
CA GLU A 155 7.27 -4.59 -12.79
C GLU A 155 7.54 -3.93 -11.41
N ALA A 156 7.86 -2.64 -11.38
CA ALA A 156 8.11 -1.85 -10.18
C ALA A 156 6.86 -1.19 -9.57
N THR A 157 5.65 -1.57 -9.98
CA THR A 157 4.38 -0.98 -9.49
C THR A 157 3.67 -1.87 -8.48
N MET A 158 2.71 -1.29 -7.73
CA MET A 158 1.82 -2.09 -6.88
C MET A 158 0.93 -3.04 -7.69
N MET A 159 0.64 -2.76 -8.97
CA MET A 159 -0.15 -3.64 -9.83
C MET A 159 0.58 -4.97 -10.12
N ALA A 160 1.84 -4.91 -10.52
CA ALA A 160 2.67 -6.12 -10.72
C ALA A 160 2.92 -6.88 -9.40
N ASN A 161 2.88 -6.16 -8.28
CA ASN A 161 3.17 -6.69 -6.95
C ASN A 161 1.89 -6.92 -6.10
N ALA A 162 0.70 -6.89 -6.71
CA ALA A 162 -0.55 -6.91 -5.97
C ALA A 162 -0.74 -8.14 -5.07
N THR A 163 -0.26 -9.32 -5.50
CA THR A 163 -0.25 -10.54 -4.68
C THR A 163 0.99 -10.68 -3.81
N ARG A 164 2.03 -9.87 -4.03
CA ARG A 164 3.28 -9.87 -3.26
C ARG A 164 3.26 -8.89 -2.10
N ASP A 165 2.36 -7.92 -2.15
CA ASP A 165 2.15 -6.94 -1.10
C ASP A 165 1.93 -7.64 0.26
N PRO A 166 2.89 -7.54 1.19
CA PRO A 166 2.78 -8.21 2.48
C PRO A 166 1.68 -7.63 3.36
N PHE A 167 1.29 -6.36 3.17
CA PHE A 167 0.16 -5.78 3.87
C PHE A 167 -1.14 -6.42 3.40
N TRP A 168 -1.32 -6.56 2.09
CA TRP A 168 -2.48 -7.27 1.52
C TRP A 168 -2.54 -8.71 2.01
N GLN A 169 -1.42 -9.46 1.95
CA GLN A 169 -1.39 -10.84 2.42
C GLN A 169 -1.76 -10.95 3.91
N ALA A 170 -1.17 -10.11 4.76
CA ALA A 170 -1.48 -10.07 6.19
C ALA A 170 -2.96 -9.77 6.44
N LYS A 171 -3.53 -8.80 5.71
CA LYS A 171 -4.91 -8.40 5.89
C LYS A 171 -5.89 -9.48 5.44
N VAL A 172 -5.69 -10.07 4.25
CA VAL A 172 -6.53 -11.19 3.77
C VAL A 172 -6.45 -12.37 4.73
N ARG A 173 -5.25 -12.73 5.21
CA ARG A 173 -5.11 -13.80 6.20
C ARG A 173 -5.88 -13.48 7.48
N SER A 174 -5.82 -12.24 7.96
CA SER A 174 -6.56 -11.87 9.18
C SER A 174 -8.08 -11.88 8.97
N GLU A 175 -8.59 -11.45 7.82
CA GLU A 175 -10.03 -11.58 7.50
C GLU A 175 -10.45 -13.06 7.44
N LEU A 176 -9.63 -13.94 6.85
CA LEU A 176 -9.87 -15.39 6.85
C LEU A 176 -9.90 -15.99 8.26
N ASN A 177 -8.99 -15.56 9.14
CA ASN A 177 -8.93 -16.04 10.51
C ASN A 177 -10.12 -15.54 11.35
N ARG A 178 -10.56 -14.30 11.12
CA ARG A 178 -11.68 -13.67 11.85
C ARG A 178 -13.04 -14.17 11.38
N THR A 179 -13.16 -14.55 10.11
CA THR A 179 -14.44 -14.97 9.49
C THR A 179 -14.25 -16.23 8.63
N PRO A 180 -13.85 -17.37 9.24
CA PRO A 180 -13.53 -18.60 8.49
C PRO A 180 -14.73 -19.17 7.72
N SER A 181 -15.96 -18.92 8.19
CA SER A 181 -17.20 -19.33 7.50
C SER A 181 -17.36 -18.70 6.11
N LEU A 182 -16.67 -17.61 5.81
CA LEU A 182 -16.69 -16.91 4.52
C LEU A 182 -15.41 -17.08 3.71
N GLN A 183 -14.64 -18.14 3.96
CA GLN A 183 -13.38 -18.41 3.26
C GLN A 183 -13.54 -18.33 1.72
N GLU A 184 -14.60 -18.90 1.17
CA GLU A 184 -14.86 -18.87 -0.28
C GLU A 184 -15.08 -17.44 -0.80
N THR A 185 -15.96 -16.68 -0.16
CA THR A 185 -16.23 -15.27 -0.50
C THR A 185 -14.97 -14.41 -0.41
N ILE A 186 -14.18 -14.55 0.67
CA ILE A 186 -12.95 -13.77 0.87
C ILE A 186 -11.94 -14.07 -0.22
N ASN A 187 -11.64 -15.36 -0.44
CA ASN A 187 -10.66 -15.75 -1.44
C ASN A 187 -11.06 -15.29 -2.84
N ASN A 188 -12.35 -15.40 -3.19
CA ASN A 188 -12.83 -14.92 -4.47
C ASN A 188 -12.73 -13.40 -4.60
N THR A 189 -13.30 -12.64 -3.67
CA THR A 189 -13.34 -11.17 -3.74
C THR A 189 -11.94 -10.56 -3.76
N CYS A 190 -11.04 -11.00 -2.88
CA CYS A 190 -9.69 -10.45 -2.82
C CYS A 190 -8.85 -10.81 -4.05
N SER A 191 -9.00 -12.03 -4.59
CA SER A 191 -8.22 -12.48 -5.76
C SER A 191 -8.71 -11.87 -7.08
N ARG A 192 -9.97 -11.43 -7.18
CA ARG A 192 -10.51 -10.78 -8.38
C ARG A 192 -9.81 -9.46 -8.75
N CYS A 193 -9.30 -8.72 -7.77
CA CYS A 193 -8.57 -7.48 -8.02
C CYS A 193 -7.05 -7.63 -7.86
N HIS A 194 -6.57 -8.54 -6.99
CA HIS A 194 -5.13 -8.70 -6.73
C HIS A 194 -4.46 -9.82 -7.54
N ALA A 195 -5.19 -10.88 -7.88
CA ALA A 195 -4.73 -12.00 -8.71
C ALA A 195 -5.69 -12.26 -9.90
N PRO A 196 -6.14 -11.21 -10.62
CA PRO A 196 -7.30 -11.27 -11.52
C PRO A 196 -7.18 -12.32 -12.62
N MET A 197 -5.99 -12.49 -13.22
CA MET A 197 -5.81 -13.51 -14.27
C MET A 197 -5.95 -14.93 -13.73
N ALA A 198 -5.49 -15.18 -12.49
CA ALA A 198 -5.60 -16.48 -11.86
C ALA A 198 -7.04 -16.80 -11.48
N ASN A 199 -7.75 -15.82 -10.91
CA ASN A 199 -9.16 -15.94 -10.57
C ASN A 199 -10.00 -16.21 -11.82
N GLU A 200 -9.82 -15.41 -12.87
CA GLU A 200 -10.60 -15.52 -14.10
C GLU A 200 -10.29 -16.80 -14.90
N GLU A 201 -9.02 -17.22 -14.96
CA GLU A 201 -8.67 -18.49 -15.61
C GLU A 201 -9.31 -19.67 -14.88
N ALA A 202 -9.17 -19.77 -13.55
CA ALA A 202 -9.78 -20.85 -12.77
C ALA A 202 -11.30 -20.90 -12.96
N ARG A 203 -11.96 -19.73 -12.93
CA ARG A 203 -13.41 -19.60 -13.15
C ARG A 203 -13.82 -20.10 -14.54
N LYS A 204 -13.07 -19.75 -15.59
CA LYS A 204 -13.35 -20.19 -16.96
C LYS A 204 -13.06 -21.68 -17.21
N GLN A 205 -12.14 -22.27 -16.45
CA GLN A 205 -11.90 -23.72 -16.46
C GLN A 205 -12.99 -24.50 -15.71
N GLY A 206 -13.86 -23.83 -14.96
CA GLY A 206 -14.89 -24.47 -14.14
C GLY A 206 -14.34 -25.06 -12.84
N ASP A 207 -13.16 -24.62 -12.40
CA ASP A 207 -12.60 -25.01 -11.12
C ASP A 207 -13.32 -24.33 -9.95
N ASN A 208 -13.24 -24.95 -8.77
CA ASN A 208 -13.70 -24.32 -7.53
C ASN A 208 -12.94 -23.01 -7.27
N ILE A 209 -13.53 -22.14 -6.45
CA ILE A 209 -12.85 -20.94 -5.97
C ILE A 209 -11.52 -21.34 -5.31
N GLN A 210 -10.45 -20.73 -5.81
CA GLN A 210 -9.09 -21.02 -5.37
C GLN A 210 -8.83 -20.31 -4.04
N THR A 211 -8.24 -21.01 -3.07
CA THR A 211 -7.70 -20.34 -1.89
C THR A 211 -6.51 -19.48 -2.29
N ILE A 212 -6.22 -18.40 -1.55
CA ILE A 212 -5.05 -17.55 -1.79
C ILE A 212 -3.80 -18.21 -1.20
N PHE A 213 -3.90 -18.69 0.03
CA PHE A 213 -2.78 -19.28 0.77
C PHE A 213 -2.80 -20.81 0.79
N ASP A 214 -1.85 -21.39 1.52
CA ASP A 214 -1.71 -22.82 1.79
C ASP A 214 -1.41 -23.62 0.50
N GLN A 215 -2.36 -24.39 -0.03
CA GLN A 215 -2.26 -25.04 -1.36
C GLN A 215 -2.84 -24.18 -2.50
N GLY A 216 -3.13 -22.91 -2.19
CA GLY A 216 -3.79 -21.94 -3.05
C GLY A 216 -2.90 -21.25 -4.08
N LEU A 217 -3.37 -20.12 -4.59
CA LEU A 217 -2.76 -19.32 -5.65
C LEU A 217 -1.29 -18.94 -5.37
N LEU A 218 -0.92 -18.70 -4.12
CA LEU A 218 0.45 -18.34 -3.76
C LEU A 218 1.40 -19.55 -3.64
N ASN A 219 0.87 -20.78 -3.67
CA ASN A 219 1.66 -22.00 -3.66
C ASN A 219 2.23 -22.32 -5.04
N ALA A 220 3.52 -22.61 -5.13
CA ALA A 220 4.21 -22.92 -6.39
C ALA A 220 3.67 -24.14 -7.15
N ASN A 221 3.03 -25.07 -6.45
CA ASN A 221 2.43 -26.27 -7.03
C ASN A 221 1.01 -26.03 -7.57
N ASN A 222 0.39 -24.89 -7.25
CA ASN A 222 -0.92 -24.56 -7.80
C ASN A 222 -0.79 -24.24 -9.30
N PRO A 223 -1.66 -24.79 -10.17
CA PRO A 223 -1.58 -24.58 -11.62
C PRO A 223 -1.71 -23.10 -12.02
N TYR A 224 -2.39 -22.30 -11.20
CA TYR A 224 -2.61 -20.87 -11.42
C TYR A 224 -1.55 -19.98 -10.76
N HIS A 225 -0.52 -20.56 -10.14
CA HIS A 225 0.51 -19.82 -9.40
C HIS A 225 1.17 -18.71 -10.22
N ASN A 226 1.59 -19.04 -11.45
CA ASN A 226 2.29 -18.07 -12.29
C ASN A 226 1.38 -16.90 -12.71
N LEU A 227 0.09 -17.14 -12.93
CA LEU A 227 -0.89 -16.08 -13.17
C LEU A 227 -1.04 -15.18 -11.93
N ALA A 228 -1.13 -15.78 -10.74
CA ALA A 228 -1.29 -15.03 -9.51
C ALA A 228 -0.05 -14.19 -9.18
N LYS A 229 1.15 -14.74 -9.42
CA LYS A 229 2.42 -14.01 -9.28
C LYS A 229 2.64 -12.95 -10.36
N GLU A 230 1.80 -12.81 -11.37
CA GLU A 230 1.87 -11.66 -12.27
C GLU A 230 1.00 -10.49 -11.79
N GLY A 231 0.20 -10.65 -10.72
CA GLY A 231 -0.66 -9.60 -10.20
C GLY A 231 -1.66 -9.10 -11.24
N VAL A 232 -1.83 -7.77 -11.32
CA VAL A 232 -2.62 -7.11 -12.36
C VAL A 232 -1.71 -6.84 -13.56
N SER A 233 -1.75 -7.73 -14.55
CA SER A 233 -0.77 -7.78 -15.66
C SER A 233 -1.36 -7.45 -17.03
N CYS A 234 -0.49 -7.34 -18.03
CA CYS A 234 -0.77 -6.82 -19.38
C CYS A 234 -1.95 -7.53 -20.05
N SER A 235 -1.94 -8.87 -20.04
CA SER A 235 -2.98 -9.64 -20.72
C SER A 235 -4.32 -9.63 -19.98
N LEU A 236 -4.41 -9.14 -18.74
CA LEU A 236 -5.70 -8.84 -18.14
C LEU A 236 -6.25 -7.51 -18.63
N CYS A 237 -5.55 -6.40 -18.33
CA CYS A 237 -6.08 -5.06 -18.56
C CYS A 237 -6.43 -4.85 -20.02
N HIS A 238 -5.58 -5.36 -20.92
CA HIS A 238 -5.82 -5.26 -22.35
C HIS A 238 -6.83 -6.30 -22.90
N GLN A 239 -7.41 -7.18 -22.08
CA GLN A 239 -8.50 -8.09 -22.48
C GLN A 239 -9.84 -7.78 -21.83
N ILE A 240 -9.91 -6.79 -20.92
CA ILE A 240 -11.20 -6.32 -20.40
C ILE A 240 -12.04 -5.84 -21.58
N SER A 241 -13.21 -6.45 -21.75
CA SER A 241 -14.09 -6.18 -22.88
C SER A 241 -14.85 -4.86 -22.68
N PRO A 242 -15.05 -4.05 -23.74
CA PRO A 242 -15.94 -2.89 -23.70
C PRO A 242 -17.43 -3.29 -23.64
N ASN A 243 -17.76 -4.57 -23.79
CA ASN A 243 -19.12 -5.07 -23.83
C ASN A 243 -19.63 -5.46 -22.44
N GLY A 244 -20.95 -5.66 -22.31
CA GLY A 244 -21.57 -6.13 -21.07
C GLY A 244 -21.58 -5.07 -19.99
N ASN A 245 -20.97 -5.35 -18.84
CA ASN A 245 -21.05 -4.52 -17.63
C ASN A 245 -19.98 -3.41 -17.55
N PHE A 246 -19.16 -3.24 -18.59
CA PHE A 246 -18.09 -2.24 -18.58
C PHE A 246 -18.62 -0.83 -18.26
N GLY A 247 -17.98 -0.16 -17.29
CA GLY A 247 -18.38 1.19 -16.86
C GLY A 247 -19.70 1.27 -16.08
N THR A 248 -20.26 0.14 -15.64
CA THR A 248 -21.50 0.08 -14.84
C THR A 248 -21.21 -0.48 -13.45
N GLU A 249 -22.11 -0.21 -12.48
CA GLU A 249 -22.02 -0.77 -11.13
C GLU A 249 -21.86 -2.31 -11.11
N ALA A 250 -22.52 -2.99 -12.06
CA ALA A 250 -22.43 -4.45 -12.20
C ALA A 250 -21.07 -4.95 -12.70
N GLY A 251 -20.21 -4.06 -13.23
CA GLY A 251 -18.86 -4.36 -13.70
C GLY A 251 -17.76 -3.96 -12.71
N PHE A 252 -18.11 -3.18 -11.69
CA PHE A 252 -17.22 -2.76 -10.63
C PHE A 252 -16.92 -3.90 -9.64
N SER A 253 -16.10 -3.64 -8.62
CA SER A 253 -15.71 -4.65 -7.62
C SER A 253 -15.09 -5.92 -8.22
N GLY A 254 -14.38 -5.79 -9.33
CA GLY A 254 -13.71 -6.85 -10.08
C GLY A 254 -14.63 -7.64 -11.02
N ASN A 255 -15.83 -7.14 -11.38
CA ASN A 255 -16.82 -7.86 -12.21
C ASN A 255 -16.63 -7.56 -13.71
N PHE A 256 -15.39 -7.30 -14.13
CA PHE A 256 -15.05 -7.10 -15.53
C PHE A 256 -15.31 -8.37 -16.36
N ALA A 257 -15.49 -8.20 -17.67
CA ALA A 257 -15.65 -9.30 -18.60
C ALA A 257 -14.38 -9.51 -19.42
N VAL A 258 -13.90 -10.76 -19.50
CA VAL A 258 -12.89 -11.19 -20.48
C VAL A 258 -13.55 -12.15 -21.46
N GLU A 259 -13.42 -11.90 -22.76
CA GLU A 259 -14.01 -12.74 -23.80
C GLU A 259 -13.29 -14.09 -23.92
N THR A 260 -14.03 -15.14 -24.30
CA THR A 260 -13.46 -16.46 -24.61
C THR A 260 -13.53 -16.69 -26.10
N PHE A 261 -12.42 -17.14 -26.68
CA PHE A 261 -12.31 -17.39 -28.11
C PHE A 261 -12.08 -18.90 -28.37
N PRO A 262 -12.63 -19.44 -29.47
CA PRO A 262 -12.44 -20.86 -29.83
C PRO A 262 -10.97 -21.24 -30.00
N THR A 263 -10.14 -20.31 -30.49
CA THR A 263 -8.70 -20.53 -30.68
C THR A 263 -7.86 -19.44 -30.00
N SER A 264 -6.67 -19.81 -29.53
CA SER A 264 -5.76 -18.84 -28.88
C SER A 264 -5.31 -17.71 -29.81
N THR A 265 -5.33 -17.90 -31.13
CA THR A 265 -4.95 -16.87 -32.12
C THR A 265 -6.02 -15.81 -32.36
N GLU A 266 -7.27 -16.09 -32.01
CA GLU A 266 -8.40 -15.15 -32.13
C GLU A 266 -8.54 -14.24 -30.90
N ARG A 267 -7.76 -14.49 -29.84
CA ARG A 267 -7.80 -13.69 -28.61
C ARG A 267 -7.50 -12.23 -28.92
N LEU A 268 -8.43 -11.35 -28.57
CA LEU A 268 -8.25 -9.91 -28.78
C LEU A 268 -7.36 -9.32 -27.68
N ILE A 269 -6.60 -8.30 -28.03
CA ILE A 269 -5.92 -7.44 -27.05
C ILE A 269 -6.13 -5.98 -27.45
N TYR A 270 -6.81 -5.22 -26.59
CA TYR A 270 -7.26 -3.87 -26.88
C TYR A 270 -6.16 -2.84 -26.66
N GLY A 271 -6.04 -1.86 -27.55
CA GLY A 271 -5.08 -0.77 -27.43
C GLY A 271 -5.62 0.56 -27.95
N PRO A 272 -5.01 1.69 -27.57
CA PRO A 272 -5.51 3.02 -27.92
C PRO A 272 -5.10 3.46 -29.34
N TYR A 273 -4.37 2.63 -30.08
CA TYR A 273 -3.80 2.97 -31.37
C TYR A 273 -4.38 2.14 -32.51
N GLU A 274 -4.73 2.81 -33.60
CA GLU A 274 -4.96 2.19 -34.91
C GLU A 274 -3.64 1.88 -35.61
N ASN A 275 -3.67 1.04 -36.65
CA ASN A 275 -2.50 0.69 -37.48
C ASN A 275 -1.35 0.01 -36.70
N VAL A 276 -1.69 -0.86 -35.74
CA VAL A 276 -0.72 -1.73 -35.04
C VAL A 276 -0.42 -2.97 -35.91
N LEU A 277 0.84 -3.41 -35.95
CA LEU A 277 1.23 -4.59 -36.71
C LEU A 277 0.62 -5.87 -36.11
N THR A 278 -0.35 -6.47 -36.80
CA THR A 278 -1.10 -7.65 -36.33
C THR A 278 -0.25 -8.93 -36.30
N ARG A 279 0.46 -9.23 -37.40
CA ARG A 279 1.15 -10.52 -37.57
C ARG A 279 2.23 -10.81 -36.51
N PRO A 280 3.09 -9.86 -36.12
CA PRO A 280 4.04 -10.09 -35.03
C PRO A 280 3.33 -10.49 -33.73
N MET A 281 2.27 -9.78 -33.33
CA MET A 281 1.54 -10.09 -32.10
C MET A 281 0.83 -11.45 -32.16
N GLN A 282 0.23 -11.81 -33.30
CA GLN A 282 -0.37 -13.13 -33.48
C GLN A 282 0.67 -14.25 -33.41
N ASN A 283 1.82 -14.09 -34.06
CA ASN A 283 2.87 -15.11 -34.12
C ASN A 283 3.62 -15.28 -32.79
N PHE A 284 3.87 -14.19 -32.08
CA PHE A 284 4.68 -14.22 -30.86
C PHE A 284 3.85 -14.33 -29.58
N ALA A 285 2.68 -13.67 -29.50
CA ALA A 285 1.91 -13.59 -28.26
C ALA A 285 0.57 -14.33 -28.32
N ASN A 286 0.15 -14.80 -29.50
CA ASN A 286 -1.19 -15.35 -29.77
C ASN A 286 -2.26 -14.35 -29.32
N PHE A 287 -2.15 -13.11 -29.78
CA PHE A 287 -3.18 -12.08 -29.64
C PHE A 287 -3.34 -11.29 -30.93
N THR A 288 -4.57 -10.87 -31.20
CA THR A 288 -4.93 -9.96 -32.28
C THR A 288 -5.12 -8.54 -31.71
N PRO A 289 -4.19 -7.60 -31.99
CA PRO A 289 -4.32 -6.22 -31.53
C PRO A 289 -5.56 -5.58 -32.13
N THR A 290 -6.37 -4.97 -31.27
CA THR A 290 -7.65 -4.37 -31.64
C THR A 290 -7.71 -2.96 -31.09
N TYR A 291 -7.92 -1.97 -31.97
CA TYR A 291 -8.16 -0.61 -31.50
C TYR A 291 -9.47 -0.55 -30.72
N SER A 292 -9.46 0.09 -29.54
CA SER A 292 -10.69 0.41 -28.84
C SER A 292 -10.51 1.60 -27.89
N LYS A 293 -11.48 2.53 -27.91
CA LYS A 293 -11.42 3.77 -27.12
C LYS A 293 -11.50 3.55 -25.60
N HIS A 294 -12.19 2.50 -25.17
CA HIS A 294 -12.43 2.24 -23.74
C HIS A 294 -11.15 1.96 -22.94
N ILE A 295 -10.07 1.51 -23.60
CA ILE A 295 -8.78 1.27 -22.91
C ILE A 295 -8.18 2.57 -22.35
N SER A 296 -8.59 3.72 -22.90
CA SER A 296 -8.17 5.05 -22.47
C SER A 296 -9.18 5.75 -21.55
N SER A 297 -10.26 5.06 -21.13
CA SER A 297 -11.32 5.64 -20.31
C SER A 297 -11.21 5.21 -18.83
N SER A 298 -11.61 6.08 -17.91
CA SER A 298 -11.50 5.86 -16.46
C SER A 298 -12.25 4.62 -15.97
N GLU A 299 -13.29 4.19 -16.71
CA GLU A 299 -14.11 2.99 -16.45
C GLU A 299 -13.28 1.70 -16.46
N LEU A 300 -12.15 1.66 -17.19
CA LEU A 300 -11.22 0.54 -17.13
C LEU A 300 -10.66 0.40 -15.70
N CYS A 301 -10.26 1.51 -15.08
CA CYS A 301 -9.77 1.55 -13.71
C CYS A 301 -10.89 1.24 -12.71
N ALA A 302 -12.10 1.75 -12.96
CA ALA A 302 -13.29 1.54 -12.13
C ALA A 302 -13.63 0.06 -11.91
N SER A 303 -13.23 -0.82 -12.85
CA SER A 303 -13.40 -2.27 -12.73
C SER A 303 -12.83 -2.83 -11.42
N CYS A 304 -11.76 -2.23 -10.87
CA CYS A 304 -11.20 -2.61 -9.56
C CYS A 304 -11.22 -1.46 -8.53
N HIS A 305 -11.25 -0.21 -8.99
CA HIS A 305 -11.16 1.01 -8.18
C HIS A 305 -12.53 1.64 -7.88
N ASP A 306 -13.56 0.81 -7.82
CA ASP A 306 -14.88 1.11 -7.25
C ASP A 306 -15.39 -0.18 -6.58
N LEU A 307 -14.99 -0.39 -5.33
CA LEU A 307 -15.12 -1.64 -4.59
C LEU A 307 -16.12 -1.47 -3.46
N SER A 308 -17.20 -2.24 -3.54
CA SER A 308 -18.11 -2.50 -2.43
C SER A 308 -17.93 -3.95 -1.96
N THR A 309 -18.07 -4.17 -0.65
CA THR A 309 -17.94 -5.51 -0.05
C THR A 309 -19.14 -5.80 0.86
N PRO A 310 -19.59 -7.07 0.93
CA PRO A 310 -20.57 -7.44 1.93
C PRO A 310 -20.02 -7.30 3.34
N TYR A 311 -20.90 -7.02 4.30
CA TYR A 311 -20.55 -6.97 5.73
C TYR A 311 -21.35 -7.99 6.54
N THR A 312 -20.83 -8.32 7.72
CA THR A 312 -21.23 -9.50 8.49
C THR A 312 -21.32 -9.25 9.98
N ASP A 313 -22.14 -10.05 10.67
CA ASP A 313 -22.16 -10.16 12.14
C ASP A 313 -20.98 -10.97 12.68
N GLU A 314 -20.76 -11.02 13.99
CA GLU A 314 -19.66 -11.72 14.66
C GLU A 314 -19.56 -13.22 14.31
N ASN A 315 -20.67 -13.84 13.89
CA ASN A 315 -20.74 -15.24 13.51
C ASN A 315 -20.41 -15.47 12.03
N GLY A 316 -20.23 -14.40 11.26
CA GLY A 316 -19.94 -14.44 9.83
C GLY A 316 -21.19 -14.55 8.95
N ASN A 317 -22.38 -14.25 9.49
CA ASN A 317 -23.58 -14.15 8.68
C ASN A 317 -23.54 -12.84 7.89
N ILE A 318 -23.71 -12.93 6.56
CA ILE A 318 -23.80 -11.74 5.70
C ILE A 318 -25.11 -11.02 6.01
N LEU A 319 -25.01 -9.72 6.29
CA LEU A 319 -26.15 -8.86 6.64
C LEU A 319 -26.56 -7.89 5.51
N SER A 320 -25.63 -7.58 4.60
CA SER A 320 -25.89 -6.76 3.42
C SER A 320 -26.63 -7.54 2.32
N ASP A 321 -27.43 -6.84 1.50
CA ASP A 321 -28.24 -7.43 0.42
C ASP A 321 -27.86 -6.96 -1.00
N GLY A 322 -26.64 -6.45 -1.18
CA GLY A 322 -26.13 -5.87 -2.43
C GLY A 322 -26.43 -4.39 -2.60
N SER A 323 -27.52 -3.87 -2.01
CA SER A 323 -27.85 -2.44 -2.06
C SER A 323 -27.20 -1.63 -0.93
N ASP A 324 -27.01 -2.25 0.22
CA ASP A 324 -26.33 -1.72 1.41
C ASP A 324 -24.96 -2.42 1.60
N GLU A 325 -24.13 -2.50 0.56
CA GLU A 325 -22.76 -3.00 0.72
C GLU A 325 -21.80 -1.89 1.17
N PHE A 326 -20.79 -2.28 1.95
CA PHE A 326 -19.81 -1.35 2.48
C PHE A 326 -18.91 -0.80 1.36
N PRO A 327 -18.82 0.52 1.16
CA PRO A 327 -17.98 1.15 0.15
C PRO A 327 -16.51 1.17 0.59
N GLU A 328 -15.81 0.03 0.46
CA GLU A 328 -14.41 -0.10 0.88
C GLU A 328 -13.49 0.88 0.16
N GLN A 329 -13.63 1.02 -1.17
CA GLN A 329 -12.79 1.91 -1.97
C GLN A 329 -13.62 2.52 -3.09
N MET A 330 -13.80 3.84 -3.11
CA MET A 330 -14.62 4.53 -4.12
C MET A 330 -13.89 5.63 -4.92
N PRO A 331 -12.57 5.53 -5.25
CA PRO A 331 -11.88 6.61 -5.95
C PRO A 331 -12.49 6.94 -7.31
N TYR A 332 -13.04 5.95 -8.04
CA TYR A 332 -13.74 6.23 -9.30
C TYR A 332 -15.03 7.03 -9.07
N SER A 333 -15.91 6.60 -8.16
CA SER A 333 -17.15 7.34 -7.85
C SER A 333 -16.87 8.73 -7.26
N GLU A 334 -15.84 8.87 -6.43
CA GLU A 334 -15.37 10.17 -5.93
C GLU A 334 -14.89 11.09 -7.06
N TRP A 335 -14.19 10.53 -8.06
CA TRP A 335 -13.78 11.25 -9.26
C TRP A 335 -14.95 11.61 -10.16
N LEU A 336 -15.90 10.70 -10.34
CA LEU A 336 -17.09 10.91 -11.15
C LEU A 336 -17.96 12.05 -10.60
N HIS A 337 -17.97 12.24 -9.27
CA HIS A 337 -18.66 13.33 -8.58
C HIS A 337 -17.80 14.60 -8.42
N SER A 338 -16.86 14.84 -9.31
CA SER A 338 -15.98 16.03 -9.31
C SER A 338 -16.02 16.75 -10.66
N ASP A 339 -15.24 17.82 -10.82
CA ASP A 339 -15.05 18.49 -12.13
C ASP A 339 -14.11 17.71 -13.07
N TYR A 340 -13.36 16.74 -12.56
CA TYR A 340 -12.32 16.04 -13.32
C TYR A 340 -12.80 15.15 -14.47
N PRO A 341 -14.00 14.52 -14.46
CA PRO A 341 -14.50 13.77 -15.60
C PRO A 341 -14.59 14.58 -16.89
N GLN A 342 -14.69 15.91 -16.78
CA GLN A 342 -14.73 16.83 -17.92
C GLN A 342 -13.34 17.30 -18.36
N THR A 343 -12.27 16.99 -17.61
CA THR A 343 -10.94 17.57 -17.85
C THR A 343 -9.83 16.54 -17.95
N LYS A 344 -9.76 15.57 -17.03
CA LYS A 344 -8.71 14.54 -16.99
C LYS A 344 -9.23 13.17 -16.54
N SER A 345 -8.93 12.16 -17.34
CA SER A 345 -9.16 10.75 -16.98
C SER A 345 -8.16 10.24 -15.93
N CYS A 346 -8.45 9.09 -15.34
CA CYS A 346 -7.52 8.40 -14.43
C CYS A 346 -6.15 8.20 -15.10
N GLN A 347 -6.12 7.73 -16.36
CA GLN A 347 -4.90 7.49 -17.11
C GLN A 347 -4.08 8.77 -17.29
N GLN A 348 -4.72 9.90 -17.60
CA GLN A 348 -3.99 11.15 -17.84
C GLN A 348 -3.23 11.67 -16.61
N CYS A 349 -3.64 11.28 -15.40
CA CYS A 349 -2.92 11.60 -14.16
C CYS A 349 -1.98 10.48 -13.71
N HIS A 350 -2.40 9.21 -13.82
CA HIS A 350 -1.67 8.08 -13.23
C HIS A 350 -0.73 7.37 -14.23
N MET A 351 -0.88 7.62 -15.53
CA MET A 351 -0.04 7.09 -16.61
C MET A 351 0.51 8.28 -17.41
N GLN A 352 1.59 8.88 -16.91
CA GLN A 352 2.16 10.11 -17.48
C GLN A 352 2.40 9.96 -18.99
N PRO A 353 1.99 10.95 -19.81
CA PRO A 353 2.16 10.87 -21.26
C PRO A 353 3.63 11.03 -21.65
N ALA A 354 4.03 10.34 -22.69
CA ALA A 354 5.29 10.54 -23.41
C ALA A 354 5.02 10.74 -24.91
N ASN A 355 5.87 11.51 -25.58
CA ASN A 355 5.72 11.84 -26.99
C ASN A 355 6.82 11.17 -27.81
N GLY A 356 6.61 11.07 -29.13
CA GLY A 356 7.66 10.52 -30.00
C GLY A 356 7.99 9.03 -29.83
N VAL A 357 7.10 8.21 -29.25
CA VAL A 357 7.42 6.83 -28.85
C VAL A 357 7.18 5.82 -29.99
N ILE A 358 8.17 4.98 -30.30
CA ILE A 358 7.96 3.74 -31.07
C ILE A 358 7.58 2.63 -30.08
N ILE A 359 6.32 2.19 -30.12
CA ILE A 359 5.69 1.39 -29.03
C ILE A 359 6.14 -0.08 -28.95
N ALA A 360 7.09 -0.51 -29.79
CA ALA A 360 7.71 -1.83 -29.72
C ALA A 360 9.11 -1.79 -30.34
N SER A 361 10.07 -2.46 -29.71
CA SER A 361 11.43 -2.65 -30.23
C SER A 361 11.50 -3.70 -31.34
N GLN A 362 10.46 -4.53 -31.51
CA GLN A 362 10.38 -5.56 -32.55
C GLN A 362 9.06 -5.46 -33.36
N PRO A 363 9.10 -5.70 -34.69
CA PRO A 363 10.30 -5.94 -35.49
C PRO A 363 11.14 -4.67 -35.63
N ASP A 364 12.46 -4.81 -35.82
CA ASP A 364 13.42 -3.71 -36.02
C ASP A 364 13.07 -2.75 -37.17
N SER A 365 12.12 -3.10 -38.03
CA SER A 365 11.61 -2.25 -39.12
C SER A 365 10.45 -1.34 -38.71
N LEU A 366 9.93 -1.44 -37.49
CA LEU A 366 8.84 -0.58 -37.01
C LEU A 366 9.34 0.86 -36.88
N ARG A 367 8.68 1.79 -37.56
CA ARG A 367 9.02 3.23 -37.56
C ARG A 367 7.86 4.12 -37.15
N THR A 368 6.70 3.53 -36.82
CA THR A 368 5.51 4.28 -36.47
C THR A 368 5.68 4.90 -35.09
N VAL A 369 5.74 6.22 -35.05
CA VAL A 369 5.83 7.05 -33.86
C VAL A 369 4.44 7.33 -33.30
N ARG A 370 4.30 7.37 -31.98
CA ARG A 370 3.06 7.66 -31.25
C ARG A 370 3.25 8.80 -30.28
N GLU A 371 2.27 9.71 -30.29
CA GLU A 371 2.13 10.78 -29.30
C GLU A 371 1.24 10.35 -28.14
N ASN A 372 1.38 11.05 -27.01
CA ASN A 372 0.61 10.81 -25.78
C ASN A 372 0.63 9.33 -25.36
N PHE A 373 1.77 8.67 -25.48
CA PHE A 373 2.01 7.32 -25.01
C PHE A 373 1.87 7.25 -23.50
N SER A 374 0.94 6.43 -23.02
CA SER A 374 0.69 6.25 -21.59
C SER A 374 1.77 5.38 -20.96
N GLN A 375 2.62 5.97 -20.13
CA GLN A 375 3.64 5.24 -19.39
C GLN A 375 2.99 4.32 -18.33
N HIS A 376 3.52 3.10 -18.19
CA HIS A 376 2.94 2.06 -17.35
C HIS A 376 3.54 2.02 -15.94
N GLY A 377 3.96 3.18 -15.41
CA GLY A 377 4.45 3.34 -14.05
C GLY A 377 3.35 3.47 -12.97
N PHE A 378 2.09 3.65 -13.38
CA PHE A 378 0.88 3.67 -12.53
C PHE A 378 1.08 4.43 -11.19
N LEU A 379 1.26 5.75 -11.28
CA LEU A 379 1.63 6.58 -10.13
C LEU A 379 0.62 6.45 -8.99
N GLY A 380 1.11 6.26 -7.76
CA GLY A 380 0.30 6.19 -6.55
C GLY A 380 1.09 6.66 -5.33
N SER A 381 0.46 6.65 -4.15
CA SER A 381 1.07 7.21 -2.92
C SER A 381 1.78 6.19 -2.02
N ASN A 382 1.81 4.90 -2.40
CA ASN A 382 2.21 3.81 -1.49
C ASN A 382 3.74 3.60 -1.41
N LYS A 383 4.47 4.67 -1.08
CA LYS A 383 5.93 4.64 -0.89
C LYS A 383 6.36 3.56 0.11
N LEU A 384 5.61 3.38 1.18
CA LEU A 384 5.90 2.40 2.21
C LEU A 384 5.91 0.97 1.68
N MET A 385 4.90 0.54 0.90
CA MET A 385 4.90 -0.82 0.34
C MET A 385 5.92 -0.97 -0.77
N LEU A 386 6.14 0.06 -1.60
CA LEU A 386 7.18 0.01 -2.64
C LEU A 386 8.58 -0.17 -2.01
N SER A 387 8.86 0.50 -0.90
CA SER A 387 10.14 0.32 -0.20
C SER A 387 10.24 -1.05 0.45
N ILE A 388 9.18 -1.57 1.07
CA ILE A 388 9.18 -2.93 1.62
C ILE A 388 9.38 -3.96 0.50
N LEU A 389 8.74 -3.79 -0.67
CA LEU A 389 8.98 -4.64 -1.83
C LEU A 389 10.42 -4.56 -2.30
N GLN A 390 11.03 -3.37 -2.29
CA GLN A 390 12.44 -3.15 -2.64
C GLN A 390 13.41 -3.83 -1.66
N ASP A 391 13.18 -3.69 -0.36
CA ASP A 391 14.05 -4.16 0.71
C ASP A 391 13.93 -5.67 0.95
N TYR A 392 12.74 -6.25 0.68
CA TYR A 392 12.43 -7.66 0.93
C TYR A 392 12.08 -8.41 -0.37
N ARG A 393 12.73 -8.04 -1.48
CA ARG A 393 12.41 -8.58 -2.82
C ARG A 393 12.41 -10.10 -2.85
N LYS A 394 13.42 -10.73 -2.25
CA LYS A 394 13.60 -12.19 -2.32
C LYS A 394 12.52 -12.90 -1.51
N GLU A 395 12.26 -12.42 -0.30
CA GLU A 395 11.30 -12.95 0.67
C GLU A 395 9.85 -12.87 0.13
N LEU A 396 9.56 -11.81 -0.64
CA LEU A 396 8.24 -11.57 -1.25
C LEU A 396 8.15 -12.12 -2.69
N GLY A 397 9.29 -12.57 -3.24
CA GLY A 397 9.44 -13.00 -4.64
C GLY A 397 9.19 -11.87 -5.63
N ALA A 398 9.44 -10.62 -5.24
CA ALA A 398 9.28 -9.41 -6.05
C ALA A 398 10.30 -9.40 -7.21
N PRO A 399 9.93 -8.89 -8.39
CA PRO A 399 10.83 -8.80 -9.53
C PRO A 399 12.05 -7.93 -9.24
N ASP A 400 13.16 -8.25 -9.91
CA ASP A 400 14.32 -7.36 -9.97
C ASP A 400 13.98 -6.20 -10.92
N ALA A 401 13.46 -5.12 -10.34
CA ALA A 401 12.98 -3.93 -11.02
C ALA A 401 13.40 -2.66 -10.25
N ASP A 402 13.33 -1.52 -10.93
CA ASP A 402 13.69 -0.22 -10.35
C ASP A 402 12.54 0.38 -9.51
N TYR A 403 12.41 -0.11 -8.28
CA TYR A 403 11.49 0.47 -7.29
C TYR A 403 11.89 1.88 -6.85
N SER A 404 13.16 2.28 -7.00
CA SER A 404 13.64 3.58 -6.53
C SER A 404 12.99 4.73 -7.31
N THR A 405 12.85 4.56 -8.62
CA THR A 405 12.09 5.48 -9.49
C THR A 405 10.60 5.51 -9.12
N SER A 406 9.96 4.35 -8.88
CA SER A 406 8.56 4.30 -8.44
C SER A 406 8.34 5.01 -7.09
N ILE A 407 9.28 4.87 -6.14
CA ILE A 407 9.25 5.53 -4.84
C ILE A 407 9.41 7.05 -4.99
N ALA A 408 10.35 7.50 -5.83
CA ALA A 408 10.55 8.91 -6.10
C ALA A 408 9.31 9.54 -6.77
N ASN A 409 8.72 8.84 -7.74
CA ASN A 409 7.49 9.27 -8.40
C ASN A 409 6.30 9.33 -7.43
N ALA A 410 6.17 8.37 -6.52
CA ALA A 410 5.15 8.38 -5.47
C ALA A 410 5.30 9.61 -4.55
N GLN A 411 6.55 9.97 -4.20
CA GLN A 411 6.84 11.16 -3.42
C GLN A 411 6.53 12.45 -4.20
N GLY A 412 6.87 12.52 -5.49
CA GLY A 412 6.54 13.65 -6.36
C GLY A 412 5.02 13.85 -6.50
N LEU A 413 4.27 12.75 -6.70
CA LEU A 413 2.81 12.77 -6.76
C LEU A 413 2.21 13.31 -5.45
N LEU A 414 2.63 12.77 -4.30
CA LEU A 414 2.20 13.24 -2.99
C LEU A 414 2.52 14.71 -2.77
N ALA A 415 3.72 15.16 -3.14
CA ALA A 415 4.14 16.56 -3.00
C ALA A 415 3.29 17.54 -3.82
N SER A 416 2.64 17.06 -4.88
CA SER A 416 1.75 17.83 -5.72
C SER A 416 0.28 17.81 -5.29
N ALA A 417 -0.11 16.91 -4.38
CA ALA A 417 -1.50 16.57 -4.07
C ALA A 417 -2.30 17.65 -3.32
N ALA A 418 -1.62 18.58 -2.66
CA ALA A 418 -2.26 19.68 -1.97
C ALA A 418 -1.39 20.95 -1.88
N GLN A 419 -2.05 22.08 -1.66
CA GLN A 419 -1.43 23.35 -1.30
C GLN A 419 -1.85 23.75 0.13
N LEU A 420 -0.93 24.42 0.82
CA LEU A 420 -1.16 25.00 2.14
C LEU A 420 -0.98 26.52 2.08
N SER A 421 -1.82 27.26 2.80
CA SER A 421 -1.61 28.69 3.03
C SER A 421 -2.09 29.11 4.41
N ILE A 422 -1.36 30.05 5.03
CA ILE A 422 -1.75 30.69 6.28
C ILE A 422 -2.25 32.10 5.95
N SER A 423 -3.38 32.47 6.52
CA SER A 423 -4.00 33.78 6.36
C SER A 423 -4.55 34.31 7.67
N SER A 424 -4.93 35.59 7.70
CA SER A 424 -5.51 36.25 8.88
C SER A 424 -4.70 36.11 10.16
N ALA A 425 -3.38 35.89 10.03
CA ALA A 425 -2.51 35.68 11.18
C ALA A 425 -2.37 36.96 12.01
N ASN A 426 -2.67 36.87 13.30
CA ASN A 426 -2.71 38.01 14.20
C ASN A 426 -2.26 37.59 15.62
N LEU A 427 -1.25 38.27 16.14
CA LEU A 427 -0.78 38.11 17.51
C LEU A 427 -1.12 39.36 18.33
N GLN A 428 -2.16 39.25 19.17
CA GLN A 428 -2.64 40.31 20.05
C GLN A 428 -3.06 39.74 21.40
N ASN A 429 -2.80 40.50 22.48
CA ASN A 429 -3.17 40.12 23.86
C ASN A 429 -2.69 38.72 24.28
N ASN A 430 -1.48 38.32 23.86
CA ASN A 430 -0.91 36.98 24.10
C ASN A 430 -1.73 35.83 23.49
N THR A 431 -2.56 36.12 22.50
CA THR A 431 -3.29 35.15 21.69
C THR A 431 -2.86 35.27 20.23
N LEU A 432 -2.45 34.16 19.62
CA LEU A 432 -2.22 34.03 18.18
C LEU A 432 -3.45 33.42 17.53
N ASN A 433 -4.06 34.13 16.60
CA ASN A 433 -5.11 33.60 15.73
C ASN A 433 -4.58 33.51 14.30
N PHE A 434 -4.92 32.45 13.57
CA PHE A 434 -4.69 32.38 12.13
C PHE A 434 -5.61 31.34 11.48
N ASN A 435 -5.84 31.48 10.18
CA ASN A 435 -6.55 30.49 9.39
C ASN A 435 -5.55 29.70 8.56
N LEU A 436 -5.68 28.38 8.58
CA LEU A 436 -4.89 27.45 7.78
C LEU A 436 -5.79 26.84 6.70
N ALA A 437 -5.52 27.18 5.45
CA ALA A 437 -6.24 26.66 4.30
C ALA A 437 -5.48 25.48 3.69
N ILE A 438 -6.22 24.43 3.34
CA ILE A 438 -5.74 23.28 2.59
C ILE A 438 -6.54 23.19 1.30
N ASN A 439 -5.86 23.18 0.16
CA ASN A 439 -6.50 23.03 -1.15
C ASN A 439 -6.01 21.75 -1.82
N SER A 440 -6.94 20.84 -2.12
CA SER A 440 -6.65 19.60 -2.83
C SER A 440 -6.48 19.85 -4.33
N THR A 441 -5.53 19.15 -4.94
CA THR A 441 -5.33 19.12 -6.39
C THR A 441 -5.67 17.75 -6.98
N THR A 442 -6.22 16.84 -6.18
CA THR A 442 -6.58 15.49 -6.62
C THR A 442 -7.95 15.47 -7.31
N GLY A 443 -8.15 14.48 -8.18
CA GLY A 443 -9.43 14.26 -8.86
C GLY A 443 -10.45 13.45 -8.05
N HIS A 444 -10.04 12.84 -6.94
CA HIS A 444 -10.86 12.09 -5.98
C HIS A 444 -10.57 12.62 -4.57
N LYS A 445 -11.15 12.04 -3.50
CA LYS A 445 -10.85 12.52 -2.14
C LYS A 445 -9.36 12.37 -1.80
N LEU A 446 -8.87 13.18 -0.86
CA LEU A 446 -7.48 13.17 -0.40
C LEU A 446 -7.42 12.84 1.11
N PRO A 447 -6.84 11.68 1.50
CA PRO A 447 -6.47 10.55 0.64
C PRO A 447 -7.70 9.76 0.15
N SER A 448 -7.56 8.98 -0.93
CA SER A 448 -8.59 8.01 -1.39
C SER A 448 -8.10 6.57 -1.33
N GLY A 449 -8.97 5.63 -1.68
CA GLY A 449 -8.72 4.19 -1.69
C GLY A 449 -8.94 3.55 -0.33
N TYR A 450 -8.07 2.60 0.01
CA TYR A 450 -8.20 1.73 1.18
C TYR A 450 -8.33 2.51 2.52
N PRO A 451 -9.25 2.15 3.43
CA PRO A 451 -9.59 2.96 4.61
C PRO A 451 -8.51 3.02 5.70
N SER A 452 -7.33 2.43 5.48
CA SER A 452 -6.16 2.60 6.35
C SER A 452 -5.40 3.91 6.12
N ARG A 453 -5.68 4.62 5.02
CA ARG A 453 -4.95 5.84 4.62
C ARG A 453 -5.45 7.02 5.44
N ARG A 454 -4.54 7.86 5.93
CA ARG A 454 -4.88 9.13 6.60
C ARG A 454 -3.86 10.23 6.34
N ILE A 455 -4.30 11.48 6.49
CA ILE A 455 -3.42 12.67 6.48
C ILE A 455 -3.56 13.39 7.81
N ILE A 456 -2.44 13.66 8.45
CA ILE A 456 -2.34 14.40 9.70
C ILE A 456 -1.94 15.83 9.36
N LEU A 457 -2.63 16.81 9.94
CA LEU A 457 -2.20 18.20 9.93
C LEU A 457 -1.32 18.45 11.15
N HIS A 458 -0.01 18.55 10.93
CA HIS A 458 0.98 18.83 11.97
C HIS A 458 1.30 20.32 11.99
N VAL A 459 1.01 20.98 13.09
CA VAL A 459 1.28 22.42 13.27
C VAL A 459 2.19 22.62 14.48
N THR A 460 3.27 23.37 14.28
CA THR A 460 4.18 23.79 15.36
C THR A 460 4.30 25.30 15.37
N VAL A 461 4.21 25.93 16.53
CA VAL A 461 4.51 27.35 16.74
C VAL A 461 5.72 27.46 17.66
N ARG A 462 6.77 28.13 17.18
CA ARG A 462 8.03 28.32 17.91
C ARG A 462 8.31 29.79 18.17
N ASP A 463 8.89 30.11 19.31
CA ASP A 463 9.42 31.46 19.57
C ASP A 463 10.74 31.71 18.80
N ALA A 464 11.29 32.92 18.94
CA ALA A 464 12.54 33.31 18.29
C ALA A 464 13.77 32.51 18.77
N ASP A 465 13.72 31.89 19.96
CA ASP A 465 14.77 31.04 20.51
C ASP A 465 14.61 29.57 20.08
N GLY A 466 13.53 29.25 19.35
CA GLY A 466 13.21 27.92 18.85
C GLY A 466 12.43 27.03 19.81
N ASN A 467 12.00 27.55 20.97
CA ASN A 467 11.19 26.80 21.92
C ASN A 467 9.77 26.60 21.36
N ILE A 468 9.20 25.43 21.61
CA ILE A 468 7.83 25.09 21.17
C ILE A 468 6.83 25.74 22.12
N ALA A 469 6.01 26.65 21.60
CA ALA A 469 4.91 27.25 22.32
C ALA A 469 3.58 26.52 22.10
N PHE A 470 3.44 25.87 20.94
CA PHE A 470 2.29 25.02 20.59
C PHE A 470 2.73 23.96 19.59
N GLU A 471 2.23 22.73 19.74
CA GLU A 471 2.41 21.66 18.75
C GLU A 471 1.20 20.73 18.78
N SER A 472 0.52 20.53 17.65
CA SER A 472 -0.55 19.53 17.50
C SER A 472 -0.29 18.63 16.29
N GLY A 473 -0.68 17.35 16.36
CA GLY A 473 -0.49 16.39 15.27
C GLY A 473 0.95 15.91 15.10
N LYS A 474 1.78 15.98 16.15
CA LYS A 474 3.15 15.43 16.13
C LYS A 474 3.12 13.93 15.91
N VAL A 475 3.83 13.46 14.90
CA VAL A 475 3.92 12.03 14.56
C VAL A 475 5.23 11.43 15.09
N ASN A 476 5.13 10.30 15.78
CA ASN A 476 6.26 9.54 16.31
C ASN A 476 6.86 8.60 15.25
N SER A 477 8.05 8.06 15.54
CA SER A 477 8.78 7.16 14.63
C SER A 477 8.09 5.81 14.39
N ASP A 478 7.29 5.34 15.34
CA ASP A 478 6.42 4.15 15.23
C ASP A 478 5.18 4.40 14.37
N GLY A 479 4.90 5.66 14.02
CA GLY A 479 3.73 6.11 13.27
C GLY A 479 2.54 6.53 14.13
N SER A 480 2.64 6.44 15.46
CA SER A 480 1.60 6.95 16.37
C SER A 480 1.60 8.48 16.39
N VAL A 481 0.43 9.09 16.59
CA VAL A 481 0.28 10.54 16.64
C VAL A 481 -0.01 10.98 18.07
N VAL A 482 0.78 11.92 18.59
CA VAL A 482 0.62 12.44 19.94
C VAL A 482 -0.75 13.10 20.09
N ALA A 483 -1.45 12.75 21.17
CA ALA A 483 -2.80 13.22 21.51
C ALA A 483 -3.91 12.83 20.52
N LEU A 484 -3.63 11.97 19.54
CA LEU A 484 -4.68 11.50 18.64
C LEU A 484 -5.54 10.44 19.34
N ASP A 485 -6.83 10.73 19.52
CA ASP A 485 -7.79 9.85 20.20
C ASP A 485 -7.75 8.42 19.65
N SER A 486 -7.75 8.29 18.33
CA SER A 486 -7.77 6.99 17.64
C SER A 486 -6.46 6.23 17.70
N ASP A 487 -5.36 6.81 18.20
CA ASP A 487 -4.09 6.11 18.46
C ASP A 487 -3.90 5.80 19.96
N GLN A 488 -4.59 6.52 20.86
CA GLN A 488 -4.58 6.28 22.30
C GLN A 488 -5.62 5.23 22.73
N ASP A 489 -6.79 5.23 22.08
CA ASP A 489 -7.90 4.33 22.38
C ASP A 489 -8.58 3.90 21.06
N PRO A 490 -8.53 2.60 20.69
CA PRO A 490 -9.09 2.12 19.43
C PRO A 490 -10.63 2.22 19.36
N THR A 491 -11.29 2.63 20.45
CA THR A 491 -12.74 2.86 20.51
C THR A 491 -13.13 4.34 20.36
N LYS A 492 -12.14 5.23 20.21
CA LYS A 492 -12.32 6.67 20.02
C LYS A 492 -11.76 7.14 18.69
N PHE A 493 -12.16 8.35 18.29
CA PHE A 493 -11.66 9.02 17.11
C PHE A 493 -11.90 10.52 17.20
N GLU A 494 -11.04 11.29 16.53
CA GLU A 494 -11.17 12.73 16.44
C GLU A 494 -12.39 13.13 15.59
N PRO A 495 -13.20 14.11 16.01
CA PRO A 495 -14.12 14.77 15.10
C PRO A 495 -13.34 15.54 14.02
N HIS A 496 -14.08 16.15 13.08
CA HIS A 496 -13.49 17.19 12.23
C HIS A 496 -13.52 18.52 12.98
N TYR A 497 -12.39 19.20 13.09
CA TYR A 497 -12.26 20.47 13.81
C TYR A 497 -12.29 21.67 12.88
N GLN A 498 -13.20 22.61 13.16
CA GLN A 498 -13.17 23.96 12.60
C GLN A 498 -12.23 24.89 13.37
N LEU A 499 -12.06 24.64 14.68
CA LEU A 499 -11.24 25.44 15.59
C LEU A 499 -10.31 24.53 16.40
N ILE A 500 -9.01 24.82 16.30
CA ILE A 500 -7.95 24.19 17.08
C ILE A 500 -7.38 25.24 18.05
N ASP A 501 -7.68 25.04 19.33
CA ASP A 501 -7.30 25.91 20.44
C ASP A 501 -6.50 25.18 21.53
N SER A 502 -6.16 23.91 21.28
CA SER A 502 -5.42 23.05 22.21
C SER A 502 -4.54 22.08 21.41
N PRO A 503 -3.32 21.75 21.90
CA PRO A 503 -2.49 20.67 21.37
C PRO A 503 -3.20 19.32 21.27
N GLU A 504 -4.19 19.09 22.14
CA GLU A 504 -4.98 17.85 22.19
C GLU A 504 -6.02 17.73 21.06
N LYS A 505 -6.28 18.79 20.29
CA LYS A 505 -7.17 18.74 19.13
C LYS A 505 -6.36 18.46 17.87
N VAL A 506 -6.29 17.18 17.49
CA VAL A 506 -5.51 16.73 16.33
C VAL A 506 -6.40 16.65 15.10
N GLN A 507 -6.14 17.49 14.10
CA GLN A 507 -6.85 17.37 12.82
C GLN A 507 -6.25 16.24 11.98
N VAL A 508 -7.09 15.25 11.69
CA VAL A 508 -6.77 14.11 10.84
C VAL A 508 -7.89 13.88 9.81
N TYR A 509 -7.47 13.76 8.55
CA TYR A 509 -8.32 13.44 7.40
C TYR A 509 -8.28 11.94 7.14
N GLU A 510 -9.36 11.26 7.49
CA GLU A 510 -9.44 9.79 7.52
C GLU A 510 -10.89 9.29 7.42
N THR A 511 -11.02 7.99 7.22
CA THR A 511 -12.27 7.26 7.40
C THR A 511 -12.26 6.47 8.71
N ILE A 512 -13.36 6.51 9.45
CA ILE A 512 -13.58 5.68 10.64
C ILE A 512 -14.73 4.73 10.36
N MET A 513 -14.44 3.44 10.24
CA MET A 513 -15.42 2.39 9.97
C MET A 513 -16.15 1.98 11.26
N HIS A 514 -17.42 1.62 11.13
CA HIS A 514 -18.15 0.94 12.21
C HIS A 514 -18.83 -0.34 11.75
N ASP A 515 -19.06 -1.23 12.70
CA ASP A 515 -19.79 -2.48 12.52
C ASP A 515 -21.32 -2.29 12.47
N HIS A 516 -22.06 -3.39 12.34
CA HIS A 516 -23.52 -3.33 12.26
C HIS A 516 -24.20 -2.90 13.57
N GLN A 517 -23.49 -2.91 14.71
CA GLN A 517 -23.97 -2.37 15.99
C GLN A 517 -23.52 -0.93 16.25
N GLY A 518 -22.69 -0.36 15.37
CA GLY A 518 -22.21 1.01 15.49
C GLY A 518 -20.88 1.15 16.25
N ASN A 519 -20.19 0.06 16.58
CA ASN A 519 -18.88 0.13 17.22
C ASN A 519 -17.78 0.32 16.17
N ILE A 520 -16.70 1.03 16.51
CA ILE A 520 -15.54 1.17 15.64
C ILE A 520 -14.95 -0.20 15.32
N THR A 521 -14.61 -0.42 14.06
CA THR A 521 -13.94 -1.64 13.60
C THR A 521 -12.81 -1.33 12.64
N TYR A 522 -11.76 -2.16 12.69
CA TYR A 522 -10.68 -2.18 11.71
C TYR A 522 -10.72 -3.46 10.85
N THR A 523 -11.77 -4.28 11.04
CA THR A 523 -12.05 -5.51 10.26
C THR A 523 -12.95 -5.15 9.09
N LEU A 524 -12.51 -5.42 7.85
CA LEU A 524 -13.24 -4.99 6.65
C LEU A 524 -14.60 -5.65 6.55
N LEU A 525 -14.67 -6.96 6.76
CA LEU A 525 -15.94 -7.69 6.69
C LEU A 525 -16.93 -7.34 7.81
N ARG A 526 -16.49 -6.61 8.84
CA ARG A 526 -17.38 -6.07 9.86
C ARG A 526 -17.86 -4.68 9.49
N ALA A 527 -17.12 -3.93 8.68
CA ALA A 527 -17.43 -2.55 8.36
C ALA A 527 -18.75 -2.48 7.58
N LYS A 528 -19.76 -1.83 8.16
CA LYS A 528 -21.05 -1.56 7.53
C LYS A 528 -21.03 -0.19 6.86
N SER A 529 -20.52 0.82 7.56
CA SER A 529 -20.44 2.18 7.06
C SER A 529 -19.36 2.97 7.79
N TYR A 530 -19.23 4.25 7.44
CA TYR A 530 -18.32 5.18 8.11
C TYR A 530 -19.06 6.03 9.17
N LEU A 531 -18.49 6.16 10.37
CA LEU A 531 -18.90 7.16 11.37
C LEU A 531 -18.39 8.55 10.97
N LYS A 532 -17.20 8.58 10.39
CA LYS A 532 -16.49 9.76 9.91
C LYS A 532 -15.89 9.46 8.55
N ASP A 533 -16.07 10.38 7.62
CA ASP A 533 -15.31 10.48 6.38
C ASP A 533 -15.16 11.96 6.10
N ASN A 534 -14.05 12.53 6.58
CA ASN A 534 -13.69 13.92 6.36
C ASN A 534 -12.52 14.03 5.36
N ARG A 535 -12.22 13.01 4.57
CA ARG A 535 -11.16 13.08 3.55
C ARG A 535 -11.49 14.22 2.57
N ILE A 536 -10.49 15.05 2.24
CA ILE A 536 -10.71 16.33 1.56
C ILE A 536 -11.26 16.05 0.15
N PRO A 537 -12.47 16.52 -0.21
CA PRO A 537 -13.05 16.22 -1.50
C PRO A 537 -12.34 16.98 -2.64
N PRO A 538 -12.42 16.49 -3.89
CA PRO A 538 -11.83 17.15 -5.04
C PRO A 538 -12.60 18.41 -5.45
N ASN A 539 -12.01 19.24 -6.32
CA ASN A 539 -12.70 20.40 -6.90
C ASN A 539 -13.98 19.97 -7.65
N GLY A 540 -15.04 20.76 -7.52
CA GLY A 540 -16.35 20.48 -8.12
C GLY A 540 -17.24 19.53 -7.31
N TYR A 541 -16.71 18.92 -6.25
CA TYR A 541 -17.45 17.99 -5.43
C TYR A 541 -18.47 18.72 -4.53
N ASP A 542 -19.76 18.48 -4.77
CA ASP A 542 -20.83 18.95 -3.89
C ASP A 542 -21.22 17.86 -2.88
N LYS A 543 -20.87 18.11 -1.62
CA LYS A 543 -21.14 17.18 -0.50
C LYS A 543 -22.63 17.01 -0.17
N ASN A 544 -23.50 17.92 -0.63
CA ASN A 544 -24.94 17.84 -0.38
C ASN A 544 -25.65 16.92 -1.36
N THR A 545 -25.09 16.75 -2.57
CA THR A 545 -25.64 15.89 -3.63
C THR A 545 -24.89 14.58 -3.79
N ALA A 546 -23.76 14.42 -3.10
CA ALA A 546 -22.97 13.20 -3.08
C ALA A 546 -23.82 11.95 -2.72
N PRO A 547 -23.78 10.88 -3.54
CA PRO A 547 -24.38 9.59 -3.21
C PRO A 547 -23.87 9.03 -1.87
N GLU A 548 -24.68 8.18 -1.23
CA GLU A 548 -24.41 7.64 0.10
C GLU A 548 -23.02 7.00 0.21
N LYS A 549 -22.60 6.24 -0.80
CA LYS A 549 -21.32 5.52 -0.82
C LYS A 549 -20.08 6.42 -0.76
N ILE A 550 -20.21 7.69 -1.16
CA ILE A 550 -19.10 8.65 -1.16
C ILE A 550 -19.36 9.86 -0.27
N GLN A 551 -20.47 9.90 0.48
CA GLN A 551 -20.84 11.07 1.26
C GLN A 551 -19.78 11.46 2.29
N VAL A 552 -19.61 12.77 2.53
CA VAL A 552 -18.87 13.28 3.69
C VAL A 552 -19.64 12.94 4.96
N LYS A 553 -18.99 12.34 5.96
CA LYS A 553 -19.63 11.91 7.22
C LYS A 553 -18.95 12.52 8.44
N GLY A 554 -19.71 12.68 9.52
CA GLY A 554 -19.28 13.41 10.72
C GLY A 554 -19.43 14.93 10.59
N LEU A 555 -18.75 15.69 11.46
CA LEU A 555 -18.92 17.15 11.55
C LEU A 555 -18.53 17.91 10.27
N ALA A 556 -17.64 17.36 9.44
CA ALA A 556 -17.26 17.94 8.14
C ALA A 556 -18.46 18.11 7.18
N LYS A 557 -19.52 17.29 7.35
CA LYS A 557 -20.73 17.38 6.51
C LYS A 557 -21.44 18.72 6.67
N THR A 558 -21.47 19.27 7.87
CA THR A 558 -22.17 20.52 8.22
C THR A 558 -21.23 21.71 8.37
N ASP A 559 -19.96 21.53 8.03
CA ASP A 559 -18.96 22.60 8.07
C ASP A 559 -19.00 23.43 6.79
N ASP A 560 -19.39 24.70 6.87
CA ASP A 560 -19.49 25.57 5.69
C ASP A 560 -18.15 25.83 4.99
N ASN A 561 -17.03 25.67 5.72
CA ASN A 561 -15.68 25.89 5.20
C ASN A 561 -15.03 24.62 4.64
N PHE A 562 -15.64 23.45 4.85
CA PHE A 562 -15.23 22.19 4.25
C PHE A 562 -15.99 21.95 2.94
N ILE A 563 -15.38 22.27 1.81
CA ILE A 563 -16.04 22.31 0.50
C ILE A 563 -15.30 21.47 -0.54
N GLY A 564 -15.90 21.28 -1.71
CA GLY A 564 -15.23 20.65 -2.85
C GLY A 564 -13.90 21.32 -3.17
N GLY A 565 -12.80 20.60 -2.93
CA GLY A 565 -11.44 21.05 -3.19
C GLY A 565 -10.71 21.67 -2.01
N ALA A 566 -11.37 21.95 -0.87
CA ALA A 566 -10.73 22.72 0.19
C ALA A 566 -11.27 22.47 1.60
N ASP A 567 -10.41 22.80 2.57
CA ASP A 567 -10.75 22.94 3.99
C ASP A 567 -10.08 24.20 4.56
N LEU A 568 -10.72 24.84 5.54
CA LEU A 568 -10.20 26.03 6.22
C LEU A 568 -10.40 25.89 7.72
N ILE A 569 -9.29 25.81 8.45
CA ILE A 569 -9.28 25.59 9.90
C ILE A 569 -8.77 26.84 10.61
N GLU A 570 -9.49 27.26 11.64
CA GLU A 570 -9.08 28.32 12.54
C GLU A 570 -8.19 27.76 13.65
N TYR A 571 -7.09 28.46 13.92
CA TYR A 571 -6.25 28.23 15.09
C TYR A 571 -6.33 29.42 16.03
N LYS A 572 -6.46 29.13 17.33
CA LYS A 572 -6.43 30.13 18.40
C LYS A 572 -5.55 29.65 19.55
N ILE A 573 -4.36 30.22 19.68
CA ILE A 573 -3.35 29.79 20.63
C ILE A 573 -3.16 30.88 21.67
N ASP A 574 -3.63 30.62 22.89
CA ASP A 574 -3.55 31.54 24.02
C ASP A 574 -2.23 31.40 24.81
N ASN A 575 -2.00 32.31 25.76
CA ASN A 575 -0.88 32.29 26.71
C ASN A 575 0.53 32.41 26.07
N LEU A 576 0.63 33.07 24.92
CA LEU A 576 1.90 33.32 24.23
C LEU A 576 2.62 34.54 24.82
N THR A 577 3.82 34.34 25.33
CA THR A 577 4.60 35.37 26.06
C THR A 577 5.65 36.08 25.23
N ALA A 578 6.10 35.49 24.12
CA ALA A 578 7.11 36.09 23.25
C ALA A 578 6.50 37.13 22.30
N ASP A 579 7.36 37.95 21.71
CA ASP A 579 6.97 39.01 20.78
C ASP A 579 7.01 38.56 19.31
N GLN A 580 7.65 37.43 19.02
CA GLN A 580 7.77 36.88 17.68
C GLN A 580 7.58 35.37 17.73
N TYR A 581 6.86 34.83 16.74
CA TYR A 581 6.67 33.42 16.55
C TYR A 581 6.80 33.02 15.08
N THR A 582 7.23 31.78 14.86
CA THR A 582 7.24 31.11 13.56
C THR A 582 6.23 29.97 13.60
N ILE A 583 5.26 30.01 12.69
CA ILE A 583 4.26 28.95 12.49
C ILE A 583 4.78 28.03 11.38
N LYS A 584 4.92 26.74 11.66
CA LYS A 584 5.16 25.70 10.66
C LYS A 584 3.93 24.81 10.56
N ALA A 585 3.41 24.62 9.35
CA ALA A 585 2.28 23.74 9.08
C ALA A 585 2.67 22.70 8.02
N GLU A 586 2.33 21.43 8.28
CA GLU A 586 2.69 20.28 7.47
C GLU A 586 1.50 19.35 7.27
N LEU A 587 1.33 18.84 6.05
CA LEU A 587 0.43 17.71 5.77
C LEU A 587 1.26 16.44 5.71
N ILE A 588 1.01 15.51 6.62
CA ILE A 588 1.75 14.26 6.76
C ILE A 588 0.85 13.09 6.34
N TYR A 589 1.21 12.40 5.27
CA TYR A 589 0.51 11.22 4.79
C TYR A 589 0.99 9.95 5.49
N GLN A 590 0.04 9.09 5.85
CA GLN A 590 0.29 7.72 6.31
C GLN A 590 -0.43 6.71 5.42
N THR A 591 0.36 5.73 4.95
CA THR A 591 -0.15 4.55 4.23
C THR A 591 -1.02 3.67 5.14
N LEU A 592 -0.66 3.58 6.40
CA LEU A 592 -1.31 2.70 7.37
C LEU A 592 -1.35 3.44 8.69
N GLY A 593 -2.56 3.82 9.13
CA GLY A 593 -2.76 4.41 10.44
C GLY A 593 -2.34 3.46 11.56
N TYR A 594 -1.84 4.02 12.66
CA TYR A 594 -1.22 3.26 13.73
C TYR A 594 -2.16 2.20 14.31
N ASN A 595 -3.38 2.56 14.73
CA ASN A 595 -4.29 1.56 15.30
C ASN A 595 -4.85 0.55 14.28
N PHE A 596 -4.88 0.89 12.99
CA PHE A 596 -5.14 -0.11 11.95
C PHE A 596 -4.02 -1.17 11.91
N ALA A 597 -2.76 -0.73 12.02
CA ALA A 597 -1.60 -1.63 12.14
C ALA A 597 -1.66 -2.45 13.44
N GLN A 598 -1.87 -1.81 14.59
CA GLN A 598 -1.93 -2.50 15.88
C GLN A 598 -3.06 -3.53 15.92
N ASN A 599 -4.23 -3.21 15.39
CA ASN A 599 -5.34 -4.15 15.28
C ASN A 599 -4.96 -5.36 14.41
N LEU A 600 -4.30 -5.14 13.27
CA LEU A 600 -3.84 -6.24 12.41
C LEU A 600 -2.81 -7.11 13.15
N PHE A 601 -1.87 -6.51 13.85
CA PHE A 601 -0.76 -7.17 14.55
C PHE A 601 -1.16 -7.97 15.81
N THR A 602 -2.44 -7.98 16.18
CA THR A 602 -2.96 -8.91 17.19
C THR A 602 -3.04 -10.35 16.67
N ASP A 603 -3.16 -10.52 15.36
CA ASP A 603 -3.20 -11.83 14.70
C ASP A 603 -1.79 -12.46 14.66
N GLN A 604 -1.71 -13.75 14.97
CA GLN A 604 -0.44 -14.49 15.15
C GLN A 604 -0.05 -15.32 13.91
N SER A 605 -0.76 -15.16 12.79
CA SER A 605 -0.43 -15.84 11.54
C SER A 605 0.91 -15.37 10.96
N THR A 606 1.55 -16.28 10.21
CA THR A 606 2.87 -16.03 9.60
C THR A 606 2.86 -14.81 8.69
N GLU A 607 1.81 -14.59 7.90
CA GLU A 607 1.71 -13.44 6.99
C GLU A 607 1.65 -12.12 7.76
N VAL A 608 0.92 -12.08 8.88
CA VAL A 608 0.80 -10.90 9.75
C VAL A 608 2.10 -10.63 10.49
N ALA A 609 2.72 -11.66 11.08
CA ALA A 609 4.00 -11.51 11.78
C ALA A 609 5.10 -11.00 10.85
N ARG A 610 5.20 -11.55 9.64
CA ARG A 610 6.15 -11.09 8.61
C ARG A 610 5.90 -9.65 8.21
N PHE A 611 4.64 -9.26 7.97
CA PHE A 611 4.34 -7.87 7.63
C PHE A 611 4.66 -6.90 8.77
N LYS A 612 4.34 -7.27 10.02
CA LYS A 612 4.66 -6.48 11.21
C LYS A 612 6.14 -6.15 11.28
N GLN A 613 7.00 -7.15 11.06
CA GLN A 613 8.45 -6.94 11.02
C GLN A 613 8.85 -5.92 9.95
N MET A 614 8.41 -6.14 8.71
CA MET A 614 8.77 -5.28 7.57
C MET A 614 8.28 -3.84 7.79
N PHE A 615 7.07 -3.68 8.34
CA PHE A 615 6.50 -2.39 8.71
C PHE A 615 7.32 -1.71 9.79
N ASN A 616 7.63 -2.41 10.89
CA ASN A 616 8.38 -1.86 12.01
C ASN A 616 9.80 -1.43 11.59
N ALA A 617 10.47 -2.24 10.74
CA ALA A 617 11.79 -1.94 10.19
C ALA A 617 11.82 -0.72 9.26
N SER A 618 10.71 -0.42 8.58
CA SER A 618 10.66 0.67 7.60
C SER A 618 10.71 2.04 8.26
N THR A 619 11.54 2.92 7.73
CA THR A 619 11.58 4.35 8.08
C THR A 619 10.60 5.19 7.27
N LEU A 620 9.94 4.60 6.26
CA LEU A 620 9.09 5.29 5.29
C LEU A 620 7.59 5.22 5.65
N LYS A 621 7.27 5.10 6.94
CA LYS A 621 5.88 5.07 7.44
C LYS A 621 5.11 6.36 7.14
N LEU A 622 5.85 7.48 6.99
CA LEU A 622 5.32 8.83 6.83
C LEU A 622 5.82 9.44 5.52
N THR A 623 5.04 10.35 4.94
CA THR A 623 5.51 11.22 3.84
C THR A 623 4.89 12.61 3.97
N THR A 624 5.72 13.64 4.00
CA THR A 624 5.25 15.03 3.96
C THR A 624 4.73 15.35 2.56
N ILE A 625 3.44 15.68 2.45
CA ILE A 625 2.79 16.19 1.24
C ILE A 625 3.22 17.64 1.01
N LYS A 626 3.07 18.49 2.02
CA LYS A 626 3.38 19.91 1.92
C LYS A 626 3.84 20.45 3.25
N SER A 627 4.73 21.43 3.22
CA SER A 627 5.18 22.18 4.40
C SER A 627 5.25 23.66 4.04
N ILE A 628 4.78 24.52 4.93
CA ILE A 628 4.92 25.97 4.84
C ILE A 628 5.36 26.55 6.18
N THR A 629 5.93 27.75 6.13
CA THR A 629 6.35 28.50 7.31
C THR A 629 5.86 29.94 7.18
N PHE A 630 5.40 30.51 8.29
CA PHE A 630 4.92 31.88 8.37
C PHE A 630 5.41 32.54 9.66
N ASP A 631 6.12 33.65 9.53
CA ASP A 631 6.59 34.42 10.67
C ASP A 631 5.59 35.51 11.05
N ILE A 632 5.36 35.67 12.35
CA ILE A 632 4.47 36.69 12.89
C ILE A 632 5.10 37.41 14.08
N ASN A 633 4.88 38.72 14.11
CA ASN A 633 5.30 39.60 15.19
C ASN A 633 4.09 40.15 15.94
N LYS A 634 4.26 40.40 17.23
CA LYS A 634 3.26 41.01 18.11
C LYS A 634 2.99 42.43 17.64
N ILE A 635 1.71 42.75 17.46
CA ILE A 635 1.31 44.11 17.11
C ILE A 635 1.29 44.93 18.40
N LEU A 636 2.34 45.71 18.63
CA LEU A 636 2.35 46.73 19.69
C LEU A 636 1.39 47.86 19.28
N ARG A 637 0.25 47.98 19.98
CA ARG A 637 -0.59 49.18 19.85
C ARG A 637 0.24 50.38 20.35
N LYS A 638 0.49 51.34 19.46
CA LYS A 638 0.97 52.68 19.84
C LYS A 638 -0.09 53.43 20.63
#